data_AF-A0A444UEC6-F1
#
_entry.id   AF-A0A444UEC6-F1
#
_cell.length_a   1.000
_cell.length_b   1.000
_cell.length_c   1.000
_cell.angle_alpha   90.00
_cell.angle_beta   90.00
_cell.angle_gamma   90.00
#
_symmetry.space_group_name_H-M   'P 1'
#
loop_
_entity.id
_entity.type
_entity.pdbx_description
1 polymer ?
#
loop_
_entity_poly.entity_id
_entity_poly.type
_entity_poly.pdbx_seq_one_letter_code
_entity_poly.pdbx_strand_id
1 'polypeptide(L)'
;MESENNKPDRGNQRSRSKYDYVLVGKEYAGDSEHDRKQKAFIKALENKGYQTQKLREKNKVYFGIRAPQEIFSKYAHLLKNPDNCSEEEKVSTPTRIRIVKFMLDNTFIGNGEKLHALLKEKVFEAVFPLHEEREQKKLIKKWARWTACFKTQPINEVRMYFGEKVALYFLWLGWYTYMLVPAALIGVIVFLYGLAFFESNPLIKEVCEGNSTIMCPLCDKCPMWQLSETCTYAKVTHLFDNEGTVFFSMFMALWATWFLEIWKRHRSREVCKWKLNNWDENEEELALELINDPDCTQDRYQHSYLRSILVLVLVCCMIALIVGLAQALVVFRVIATVFLSASKWQLMSDHANTVAVMMGAVLHYLTITIMTKVNRKVALFLCDLEKTRSNTGRERNFTVKMFTFQFLTLFSSLIYVAFFLGRINGRPGSYVRIAGMWRLEECHPSGCITDLFIQMAIIMVLKQTLNNVVEFMSPWVNYKIHNLQDKSPKGGSESNCIRDSWLHNYHMNEVDAFSLFNEFLEMMIQYSFTTIFVAAFPLAPLLALINNFFEIRLDAIKMVSLERRMFCKKTNDIGIWLQVLHAIGVLAVIANGLVIGVTSDFIPRLVYKYIYGPCAKGATDIDCMSGYINNSLSTVYMKDHNIQRDFEPGQLIFNGNNVTQCKYKDYRSDDDYAYTSQFWLIFAARFAFVLLFEHVAVVIKFIAAWFVPDVPLAVKNENLDRKFERLKRELSPCSRAPEFLSPAGEQVLEPQLGDQLLLNCTVRVSYDQRFNNDASEKFLSSLLQVNVTEYSDYGHYSCLVRNTTAGFTLHRPGTASHIAGVIAAFVVVLILVLAVLLWVKCRLDVKLWYRNAYGDYEIYDGKICDAYVSYVNTVHDRKFVNFILKPHLENRYSYKLHLNDTDILPASEPSAELLMNVSRSRRLIVVLSKSYLEQDWCANNFREGFWRLMELSHKPIFIMYESEYREMSHPATLLLKKHKRDVTLLLWNSKSMTPSSEFWKELVLVMPRSVTYSSTMADPQTQLQDDKDPMLTLDPDYLHCRADPDPEGDLGIRVPIYKAPPPRVSALPCADLPSATPMAELRPSEIDISDLGSRSYAARTDFYCLVTDEDV
;
A
#
# COMPACT_ATOMS: atom_id res chain seq x y z
N MET A 1 24.57 -32.81 39.16
CA MET A 1 24.44 -34.28 39.14
C MET A 1 23.81 -34.64 37.80
N GLU A 2 24.51 -35.25 36.84
CA GLU A 2 25.91 -35.72 36.82
C GLU A 2 26.57 -35.42 35.47
N SER A 3 27.90 -35.46 35.46
CA SER A 3 28.78 -35.17 34.34
C SER A 3 29.32 -36.45 33.72
N GLU A 4 29.01 -36.74 32.46
CA GLU A 4 29.65 -37.73 31.59
C GLU A 4 29.09 -37.49 30.15
N ASN A 5 29.79 -37.61 29.03
CA ASN A 5 31.14 -38.09 28.74
C ASN A 5 31.78 -37.16 27.70
N ASN A 6 33.04 -36.73 27.91
CA ASN A 6 33.81 -35.94 26.94
C ASN A 6 34.91 -36.82 26.34
N LYS A 7 34.71 -37.37 25.13
CA LYS A 7 35.75 -38.09 24.36
C LYS A 7 36.08 -37.32 23.07
N PRO A 8 37.36 -37.03 22.79
CA PRO A 8 37.75 -36.33 21.57
C PRO A 8 37.83 -37.30 20.38
N ASP A 9 36.88 -37.20 19.45
CA ASP A 9 36.85 -38.02 18.24
C ASP A 9 37.88 -37.52 17.22
N ARG A 10 39.14 -38.00 17.33
CA ARG A 10 40.21 -37.79 16.34
C ARG A 10 40.35 -39.05 15.47
N GLY A 11 39.81 -39.02 14.25
CA GLY A 11 40.07 -40.04 13.24
C GLY A 11 39.15 -40.01 12.02
N ASN A 12 39.68 -39.53 10.88
CA ASN A 12 39.13 -39.75 9.53
C ASN A 12 37.64 -39.38 9.27
N GLN A 13 37.29 -38.10 9.43
CA GLN A 13 36.25 -37.52 8.57
C GLN A 13 36.79 -37.26 7.15
N ARG A 14 36.85 -38.32 6.32
CA ARG A 14 36.71 -38.10 4.87
C ARG A 14 35.34 -37.48 4.66
N SER A 15 35.32 -36.22 4.23
CA SER A 15 34.08 -35.45 3.95
C SER A 15 33.14 -36.28 3.08
N ARG A 16 32.00 -36.72 3.62
CA ARG A 16 30.88 -37.24 2.81
C ARG A 16 30.53 -36.20 1.76
N SER A 17 30.77 -36.51 0.49
CA SER A 17 30.46 -35.61 -0.63
C SER A 17 28.95 -35.38 -0.73
N LYS A 18 28.48 -34.27 -0.14
CA LYS A 18 27.11 -33.80 -0.34
C LYS A 18 26.95 -33.30 -1.77
N TYR A 19 25.91 -33.79 -2.43
CA TYR A 19 25.38 -33.22 -3.66
C TYR A 19 24.34 -32.15 -3.33
N ASP A 20 24.30 -31.10 -4.14
CA ASP A 20 23.41 -29.95 -3.97
C ASP A 20 22.04 -30.23 -4.60
N TYR A 21 22.05 -30.86 -5.78
CA TYR A 21 20.87 -31.17 -6.60
C TYR A 21 20.94 -32.58 -7.19
N VAL A 22 19.76 -33.12 -7.52
CA VAL A 22 19.62 -34.31 -8.36
C VAL A 22 18.74 -33.98 -9.56
N LEU A 23 19.25 -34.27 -10.76
CA LEU A 23 18.46 -34.35 -12.00
C LEU A 23 18.07 -35.81 -12.23
N VAL A 24 16.82 -36.05 -12.61
CA VAL A 24 16.31 -37.38 -12.98
C VAL A 24 15.90 -37.34 -14.44
N GLY A 25 16.40 -38.29 -15.23
CA GLY A 25 15.99 -38.51 -16.62
C GLY A 25 15.62 -39.97 -16.83
N LYS A 26 14.89 -40.25 -17.92
CA LYS A 26 14.76 -41.62 -18.41
C LYS A 26 16.09 -42.09 -18.98
N GLU A 27 16.37 -43.38 -18.86
CA GLU A 27 17.44 -43.98 -19.65
C GLU A 27 16.92 -44.21 -21.08
N TYR A 28 17.71 -43.78 -22.07
CA TYR A 28 17.39 -43.91 -23.48
C TYR A 28 18.49 -44.74 -24.17
N ALA A 29 18.16 -45.38 -25.29
CA ALA A 29 19.18 -45.93 -26.18
C ALA A 29 20.15 -44.82 -26.63
N GLY A 30 21.44 -45.16 -26.71
CA GLY A 30 22.56 -44.21 -26.66
C GLY A 30 22.74 -43.23 -27.83
N ASP A 31 21.74 -43.12 -28.70
CA ASP A 31 21.71 -42.32 -29.93
C ASP A 31 20.39 -41.52 -30.09
N SER A 32 19.51 -41.52 -29.08
CA SER A 32 18.28 -40.72 -29.12
C SER A 32 18.57 -39.22 -28.95
N GLU A 33 17.71 -38.37 -29.51
CA GLU A 33 17.83 -36.92 -29.35
C GLU A 33 17.81 -36.50 -27.86
N HIS A 34 16.95 -37.11 -27.05
CA HIS A 34 16.89 -36.86 -25.60
C HIS A 34 18.20 -37.24 -24.89
N ASP A 35 18.83 -38.37 -25.22
CA ASP A 35 20.14 -38.75 -24.64
C ASP A 35 21.24 -37.77 -25.06
N ARG A 36 21.23 -37.31 -26.32
CA ARG A 36 22.15 -36.27 -26.79
C ARG A 36 21.94 -34.95 -26.04
N LYS A 37 20.69 -34.51 -25.83
CA LYS A 37 20.35 -33.31 -25.03
C LYS A 37 20.76 -33.48 -23.55
N GLN A 38 20.50 -34.64 -22.93
CA GLN A 38 20.96 -34.95 -21.56
C GLN A 38 22.49 -34.85 -21.45
N LYS A 39 23.23 -35.56 -22.31
CA LYS A 39 24.71 -35.55 -22.34
C LYS A 39 25.26 -34.13 -22.56
N ALA A 40 24.68 -33.37 -23.48
CA ALA A 40 25.12 -32.00 -23.77
C ALA A 40 24.90 -31.05 -22.58
N PHE A 41 23.77 -31.16 -21.87
CA PHE A 41 23.51 -30.35 -20.67
C PHE A 41 24.48 -30.68 -19.53
N ILE A 42 24.70 -31.98 -19.26
CA ILE A 42 25.65 -32.42 -18.23
C ILE A 42 27.08 -31.97 -18.57
N LYS A 43 27.51 -32.08 -19.83
CA LYS A 43 28.82 -31.58 -20.29
C LYS A 43 28.95 -30.06 -20.16
N ALA A 44 27.88 -29.29 -20.38
CA ALA A 44 27.87 -27.85 -20.17
C ALA A 44 28.09 -27.47 -18.68
N LEU A 45 27.57 -28.28 -17.74
CA LEU A 45 27.84 -28.11 -16.31
C LEU A 45 29.29 -28.50 -15.95
N GLU A 46 29.79 -29.61 -16.50
CA GLU A 46 31.19 -30.04 -16.29
C GLU A 46 32.20 -29.01 -16.80
N ASN A 47 31.93 -28.39 -17.96
CA ASN A 47 32.71 -27.26 -18.49
C ASN A 47 32.69 -26.04 -17.56
N LYS A 48 31.63 -25.83 -16.77
CA LYS A 48 31.53 -24.80 -15.72
C LYS A 48 32.12 -25.24 -14.36
N GLY A 49 32.83 -26.36 -14.31
CA GLY A 49 33.50 -26.86 -13.10
C GLY A 49 32.60 -27.59 -12.09
N TYR A 50 31.39 -27.99 -12.49
CA TYR A 50 30.50 -28.76 -11.62
C TYR A 50 30.95 -30.23 -11.53
N GLN A 51 30.91 -30.79 -10.32
CA GLN A 51 31.11 -32.21 -10.09
C GLN A 51 29.79 -32.96 -10.29
N THR A 52 29.81 -33.97 -11.15
CA THR A 52 28.65 -34.78 -11.53
C THR A 52 28.85 -36.24 -11.08
N GLN A 53 27.78 -36.90 -10.63
CA GLN A 53 27.77 -38.35 -10.38
C GLN A 53 26.54 -38.96 -11.03
N LYS A 54 26.75 -39.88 -11.99
CA LYS A 54 25.70 -40.64 -12.64
C LYS A 54 25.42 -41.95 -11.88
N LEU A 55 24.15 -42.17 -11.53
CA LEU A 55 23.63 -43.42 -10.99
C LEU A 55 22.50 -43.92 -11.91
N ARG A 56 22.43 -45.24 -12.14
CA ARG A 56 21.38 -45.88 -12.95
C ARG A 56 20.58 -46.80 -12.06
N GLU A 57 19.26 -46.78 -12.18
CA GLU A 57 18.36 -47.66 -11.44
C GLU A 57 17.13 -47.96 -12.30
N LYS A 58 16.89 -49.25 -12.58
CA LYS A 58 15.81 -49.77 -13.44
C LYS A 58 15.86 -49.17 -14.87
N ASN A 59 15.05 -48.13 -15.14
CA ASN A 59 14.98 -47.44 -16.44
C ASN A 59 15.13 -45.90 -16.29
N LYS A 60 15.80 -45.48 -15.21
CA LYS A 60 16.03 -44.06 -14.89
C LYS A 60 17.50 -43.80 -14.57
N VAL A 61 17.94 -42.62 -14.95
CA VAL A 61 19.26 -42.08 -14.67
C VAL A 61 19.13 -40.91 -13.70
N TYR A 62 19.91 -40.95 -12.64
CA TYR A 62 20.03 -39.90 -11.63
C TYR A 62 21.40 -39.25 -11.78
N PHE A 63 21.44 -37.93 -11.92
CA PHE A 63 22.67 -37.15 -11.94
C PHE A 63 22.73 -36.28 -10.69
N GLY A 64 23.57 -36.67 -9.72
CA GLY A 64 23.91 -35.84 -8.57
C GLY A 64 24.87 -34.73 -9.01
N ILE A 65 24.51 -33.47 -8.70
CA ILE A 65 25.28 -32.28 -9.05
C ILE A 65 25.83 -31.63 -7.79
N ARG A 66 27.10 -31.23 -7.82
CA ARG A 66 27.74 -30.44 -6.77
C ARG A 66 28.51 -29.28 -7.38
N ALA A 67 28.24 -28.07 -6.88
CA ALA A 67 28.89 -26.86 -7.38
C ALA A 67 30.30 -26.65 -6.79
N PRO A 68 31.25 -26.12 -7.57
CA PRO A 68 32.60 -25.78 -7.11
C PRO A 68 32.55 -24.65 -6.06
N GLN A 69 33.54 -24.62 -5.18
CA GLN A 69 33.52 -23.70 -4.04
C GLN A 69 33.72 -22.23 -4.45
N GLU A 70 34.39 -21.99 -5.59
CA GLU A 70 34.69 -20.68 -6.17
C GLU A 70 33.46 -19.84 -6.51
N ILE A 71 32.34 -20.47 -6.90
CA ILE A 71 31.09 -19.75 -7.19
C ILE A 71 30.59 -19.05 -5.91
N PHE A 72 30.77 -19.70 -4.75
CA PHE A 72 30.29 -19.17 -3.47
C PHE A 72 31.22 -18.09 -2.91
N SER A 73 32.53 -18.16 -3.17
CA SER A 73 33.46 -17.07 -2.80
C SER A 73 33.27 -15.84 -3.70
N LYS A 74 33.09 -16.02 -5.02
CA LYS A 74 32.75 -14.92 -5.95
C LYS A 74 31.43 -14.23 -5.56
N TYR A 75 30.38 -15.01 -5.29
CA TYR A 75 29.10 -14.49 -4.79
C TYR A 75 29.26 -13.74 -3.45
N ALA A 76 30.01 -14.31 -2.50
CA ALA A 76 30.24 -13.67 -1.20
C ALA A 76 31.11 -12.41 -1.29
N HIS A 77 31.95 -12.29 -2.33
CA HIS A 77 32.75 -11.10 -2.61
C HIS A 77 31.92 -10.00 -3.27
N LEU A 78 31.15 -10.31 -4.32
CA LEU A 78 30.35 -9.32 -5.06
C LEU A 78 29.25 -8.66 -4.21
N LEU A 79 28.71 -9.38 -3.22
CA LEU A 79 27.68 -8.87 -2.29
C LEU A 79 28.24 -8.50 -0.89
N LYS A 80 29.58 -8.49 -0.73
CA LYS A 80 30.25 -7.85 0.41
C LYS A 80 30.66 -6.42 0.00
N ASN A 81 30.67 -5.50 0.96
CA ASN A 81 31.53 -4.32 0.81
C ASN A 81 33.01 -4.80 0.79
N PRO A 82 33.87 -4.21 -0.07
CA PRO A 82 35.15 -4.81 -0.49
C PRO A 82 36.19 -5.05 0.63
N ASP A 83 36.05 -4.43 1.81
CA ASP A 83 37.16 -4.26 2.75
C ASP A 83 37.28 -5.31 3.88
N ASN A 84 36.48 -6.40 3.87
CA ASN A 84 36.50 -7.40 4.95
C ASN A 84 37.38 -8.61 4.62
N CYS A 85 38.71 -8.39 4.59
CA CYS A 85 39.76 -9.31 4.10
C CYS A 85 40.07 -10.55 4.97
N SER A 86 39.47 -10.71 6.15
CA SER A 86 39.97 -11.67 7.17
C SER A 86 39.02 -12.79 7.61
N GLU A 87 37.76 -12.83 7.14
CA GLU A 87 36.86 -13.97 7.43
C GLU A 87 36.04 -14.44 6.21
N GLU A 88 36.24 -15.72 5.86
CA GLU A 88 35.35 -16.51 5.01
C GLU A 88 34.05 -16.84 5.76
N GLU A 89 33.08 -15.92 5.78
CA GLU A 89 31.75 -16.19 6.34
C GLU A 89 31.07 -17.31 5.52
N LYS A 90 31.01 -18.53 6.09
CA LYS A 90 30.53 -19.72 5.40
C LYS A 90 29.09 -19.53 4.90
N VAL A 91 28.92 -19.52 3.57
CA VAL A 91 27.62 -19.41 2.89
C VAL A 91 26.64 -20.47 3.41
N SER A 92 25.43 -20.05 3.80
CA SER A 92 24.44 -20.93 4.39
C SER A 92 23.91 -21.99 3.41
N THR A 93 23.47 -23.14 3.89
CA THR A 93 22.94 -24.22 3.02
C THR A 93 21.76 -23.78 2.14
N PRO A 94 20.75 -23.02 2.62
CA PRO A 94 19.70 -22.46 1.76
C PRO A 94 20.25 -21.51 0.69
N THR A 95 21.20 -20.64 1.05
CA THR A 95 21.87 -19.74 0.10
C THR A 95 22.62 -20.52 -0.98
N ARG A 96 23.35 -21.58 -0.59
CA ARG A 96 24.08 -22.47 -1.50
C ARG A 96 23.12 -23.12 -2.52
N ILE A 97 22.02 -23.71 -2.04
CA ILE A 97 21.00 -24.36 -2.89
C ILE A 97 20.36 -23.37 -3.86
N ARG A 98 20.06 -22.14 -3.42
CA ARG A 98 19.49 -21.08 -4.27
C ARG A 98 20.43 -20.66 -5.40
N ILE A 99 21.71 -20.44 -5.10
CA ILE A 99 22.73 -20.10 -6.11
C ILE A 99 22.83 -21.22 -7.14
N VAL A 100 22.91 -22.48 -6.72
CA VAL A 100 22.97 -23.62 -7.65
C VAL A 100 21.71 -23.71 -8.51
N LYS A 101 20.52 -23.45 -7.96
CA LYS A 101 19.27 -23.43 -8.75
C LYS A 101 19.31 -22.40 -9.87
N PHE A 102 19.74 -21.18 -9.55
CA PHE A 102 19.85 -20.08 -10.53
C PHE A 102 20.80 -20.45 -11.67
N MET A 103 21.97 -21.01 -11.33
CA MET A 103 22.97 -21.45 -12.31
C MET A 103 22.47 -22.60 -13.19
N LEU A 104 21.70 -23.54 -12.62
CA LEU A 104 21.08 -24.65 -13.37
C LEU A 104 20.00 -24.14 -14.34
N ASP A 105 19.18 -23.17 -13.92
CA ASP A 105 18.11 -22.61 -14.75
C ASP A 105 18.65 -21.76 -15.91
N ASN A 106 19.76 -21.04 -15.69
CA ASN A 106 20.38 -20.14 -16.67
C ASN A 106 21.56 -20.75 -17.43
N THR A 107 21.87 -22.03 -17.23
CA THR A 107 22.78 -22.76 -18.12
C THR A 107 22.02 -23.25 -19.35
N PHE A 108 22.62 -23.02 -20.52
CA PHE A 108 22.08 -23.38 -21.83
C PHE A 108 22.97 -24.39 -22.55
N ILE A 109 22.36 -25.20 -23.41
CA ILE A 109 23.06 -26.02 -24.40
C ILE A 109 23.44 -25.13 -25.59
N GLY A 110 24.41 -25.51 -26.44
CA GLY A 110 24.81 -24.76 -27.64
C GLY A 110 23.68 -24.40 -28.64
N ASN A 111 22.48 -24.96 -28.48
CA ASN A 111 21.27 -24.59 -29.22
C ASN A 111 20.47 -23.42 -28.59
N GLY A 112 20.94 -22.85 -27.47
CA GLY A 112 20.23 -21.83 -26.68
C GLY A 112 19.17 -22.38 -25.70
N GLU A 113 18.91 -23.69 -25.71
CA GLU A 113 17.93 -24.34 -24.83
C GLU A 113 18.36 -24.32 -23.34
N LYS A 114 17.54 -23.70 -22.49
CA LYS A 114 17.68 -23.69 -21.01
C LYS A 114 16.99 -24.90 -20.36
N LEU A 115 17.34 -25.22 -19.10
CA LEU A 115 16.79 -26.34 -18.33
C LEU A 115 15.23 -26.41 -18.33
N HIS A 116 14.54 -25.26 -18.32
CA HIS A 116 13.08 -25.25 -18.36
C HIS A 116 12.49 -25.84 -19.66
N ALA A 117 13.16 -25.65 -20.80
CA ALA A 117 12.74 -26.27 -22.06
C ALA A 117 12.96 -27.80 -22.00
N LEU A 118 14.10 -28.24 -21.48
CA LEU A 118 14.45 -29.66 -21.32
C LEU A 118 13.48 -30.41 -20.40
N LEU A 119 12.98 -29.75 -19.34
CA LEU A 119 11.92 -30.29 -18.48
C LEU A 119 10.57 -30.36 -19.21
N LYS A 120 10.22 -29.33 -19.98
CA LYS A 120 8.97 -29.30 -20.78
C LYS A 120 8.93 -30.38 -21.86
N GLU A 121 10.07 -30.65 -22.49
CA GLU A 121 10.28 -31.73 -23.46
C GLU A 121 10.44 -33.12 -22.81
N LYS A 122 10.46 -33.21 -21.48
CA LYS A 122 10.71 -34.45 -20.71
C LYS A 122 12.06 -35.12 -20.98
N VAL A 123 13.06 -34.35 -21.45
CA VAL A 123 14.48 -34.77 -21.51
C VAL A 123 14.97 -35.09 -20.10
N PHE A 124 14.64 -34.22 -19.14
CA PHE A 124 14.67 -34.50 -17.72
C PHE A 124 13.23 -34.59 -17.19
N GLU A 125 12.99 -35.51 -16.27
CA GLU A 125 11.70 -35.73 -15.62
C GLU A 125 11.53 -34.86 -14.37
N ALA A 126 12.59 -34.72 -13.56
CA ALA A 126 12.56 -33.96 -12.33
C ALA A 126 13.91 -33.31 -11.99
N VAL A 127 13.86 -32.18 -11.28
CA VAL A 127 15.02 -31.52 -10.66
C VAL A 127 14.65 -31.12 -9.23
N PHE A 128 15.42 -31.55 -8.23
CA PHE A 128 15.14 -31.24 -6.83
C PHE A 128 16.42 -31.17 -5.97
N PRO A 129 16.44 -30.31 -4.94
CA PRO A 129 17.48 -30.34 -3.92
C PRO A 129 17.20 -31.45 -2.90
N LEU A 130 18.25 -31.99 -2.29
CA LEU A 130 18.11 -33.07 -1.32
C LEU A 130 17.74 -32.56 0.09
N HIS A 131 16.88 -33.32 0.79
CA HIS A 131 16.70 -33.20 2.22
C HIS A 131 17.94 -33.68 2.98
N GLU A 132 18.44 -32.86 3.90
CA GLU A 132 19.47 -33.30 4.84
C GLU A 132 18.82 -34.09 5.99
N GLU A 133 18.97 -35.41 5.99
CA GLU A 133 18.33 -36.32 6.94
C GLU A 133 18.48 -35.92 8.41
N ARG A 134 19.66 -35.45 8.82
CA ARG A 134 19.94 -35.11 10.23
C ARG A 134 19.09 -33.93 10.69
N GLU A 135 19.09 -32.85 9.92
CA GLU A 135 18.30 -31.65 10.22
C GLU A 135 16.80 -31.88 9.97
N GLN A 136 16.43 -32.69 8.97
CA GLN A 136 15.04 -33.11 8.72
C GLN A 136 14.48 -33.87 9.94
N LYS A 137 15.16 -34.91 10.42
CA LYS A 137 14.75 -35.72 11.59
C LYS A 137 14.64 -34.86 12.86
N LYS A 138 15.51 -33.85 13.02
CA LYS A 138 15.48 -32.86 14.10
C LYS A 138 14.26 -31.94 14.01
N LEU A 139 13.93 -31.41 12.82
CA LEU A 139 12.71 -30.63 12.58
C LEU A 139 11.43 -31.45 12.80
N ILE A 140 11.38 -32.70 12.34
CA ILE A 140 10.27 -33.64 12.61
C ILE A 140 10.09 -33.84 14.12
N LYS A 141 11.16 -34.10 14.86
CA LYS A 141 11.08 -34.33 16.32
C LYS A 141 10.65 -33.08 17.10
N LYS A 142 11.06 -31.89 16.67
CA LYS A 142 10.77 -30.62 17.37
C LYS A 142 9.43 -29.98 17.01
N TRP A 143 9.02 -30.05 15.75
CA TRP A 143 8.01 -29.13 15.19
C TRP A 143 6.95 -29.80 14.30
N ALA A 144 7.38 -30.60 13.31
CA ALA A 144 6.48 -31.26 12.35
C ALA A 144 5.88 -32.57 12.92
N ARG A 145 5.15 -32.45 14.04
CA ARG A 145 4.46 -33.55 14.73
C ARG A 145 3.23 -33.04 15.49
N TRP A 146 2.13 -33.81 15.46
CA TRP A 146 0.93 -33.56 16.25
C TRP A 146 1.17 -33.44 17.76
N THR A 147 2.12 -34.20 18.32
CA THR A 147 2.48 -34.08 19.75
C THR A 147 3.25 -32.80 20.08
N ALA A 148 3.59 -31.97 19.10
CA ALA A 148 4.25 -30.68 19.27
C ALA A 148 3.29 -29.48 19.12
N CYS A 149 1.96 -29.68 19.04
CA CYS A 149 0.98 -28.61 18.83
C CYS A 149 1.11 -27.42 19.81
N PHE A 150 1.40 -27.69 21.09
CA PHE A 150 1.57 -26.67 22.13
C PHE A 150 3.00 -26.09 22.24
N LYS A 151 3.94 -26.49 21.37
CA LYS A 151 5.31 -25.97 21.36
C LYS A 151 5.47 -24.80 20.40
N THR A 152 6.26 -23.80 20.81
CA THR A 152 6.61 -22.64 20.00
C THR A 152 7.31 -23.04 18.68
N GLN A 153 7.09 -22.25 17.63
CA GLN A 153 7.66 -22.52 16.31
C GLN A 153 9.17 -22.19 16.27
N PRO A 154 10.06 -23.09 15.82
CA PRO A 154 11.50 -22.85 15.76
C PRO A 154 11.88 -22.11 14.47
N ILE A 155 11.39 -20.88 14.29
CA ILE A 155 11.49 -20.11 13.03
C ILE A 155 12.93 -20.01 12.51
N ASN A 156 13.93 -19.86 13.39
CA ASN A 156 15.34 -19.81 12.98
C ASN A 156 15.87 -21.14 12.40
N GLU A 157 15.40 -22.29 12.91
CA GLU A 157 15.77 -23.61 12.35
C GLU A 157 15.06 -23.84 11.01
N VAL A 158 13.79 -23.41 10.89
CA VAL A 158 13.03 -23.42 9.62
C VAL A 158 13.75 -22.55 8.56
N ARG A 159 14.18 -21.34 8.94
CA ARG A 159 14.96 -20.42 8.09
C ARG A 159 16.26 -21.05 7.58
N MET A 160 17.03 -21.68 8.47
CA MET A 160 18.28 -22.36 8.11
C MET A 160 18.09 -23.60 7.23
N TYR A 161 16.86 -24.10 7.08
CA TYR A 161 16.55 -25.28 6.28
C TYR A 161 15.85 -24.96 4.94
N PHE A 162 14.79 -24.16 4.97
CA PHE A 162 13.97 -23.82 3.80
C PHE A 162 14.24 -22.41 3.23
N GLY A 163 15.01 -21.57 3.92
CA GLY A 163 15.23 -20.18 3.54
C GLY A 163 14.19 -19.21 4.10
N GLU A 164 14.37 -17.92 3.81
CA GLU A 164 13.68 -16.84 4.50
C GLU A 164 12.23 -16.65 4.05
N LYS A 165 11.87 -16.93 2.78
CA LYS A 165 10.48 -16.82 2.29
C LYS A 165 9.53 -17.79 3.02
N VAL A 166 9.97 -19.02 3.27
CA VAL A 166 9.21 -20.02 4.04
C VAL A 166 9.20 -19.67 5.54
N ALA A 167 10.31 -19.16 6.08
CA ALA A 167 10.34 -18.71 7.48
C ALA A 167 9.40 -17.52 7.73
N LEU A 168 9.27 -16.56 6.79
CA LEU A 168 8.30 -15.47 6.88
C LEU A 168 6.85 -15.95 6.80
N TYR A 169 6.55 -16.99 6.00
CA TYR A 169 5.22 -17.59 5.97
C TYR A 169 4.80 -18.11 7.36
N PHE A 170 5.62 -18.96 7.98
CA PHE A 170 5.31 -19.50 9.32
C PHE A 170 5.36 -18.45 10.43
N LEU A 171 6.20 -17.42 10.30
CA LEU A 171 6.22 -16.26 11.19
C LEU A 171 4.92 -15.45 11.10
N TRP A 172 4.44 -15.17 9.88
CA TRP A 172 3.18 -14.47 9.63
C TRP A 172 1.98 -15.30 10.09
N LEU A 173 1.94 -16.59 9.75
CA LEU A 173 0.86 -17.49 10.14
C LEU A 173 0.79 -17.65 11.66
N GLY A 174 1.94 -17.77 12.34
CA GLY A 174 2.02 -17.77 13.80
C GLY A 174 1.52 -16.46 14.42
N TRP A 175 1.89 -15.31 13.83
CA TRP A 175 1.44 -14.00 14.29
C TRP A 175 -0.06 -13.77 14.10
N TYR A 176 -0.60 -14.16 12.94
CA TYR A 176 -2.02 -14.14 12.63
C TYR A 176 -2.83 -15.00 13.61
N THR A 177 -2.36 -16.22 13.87
CA THR A 177 -2.97 -17.13 14.86
C THR A 177 -2.96 -16.56 16.27
N TYR A 178 -1.86 -15.93 16.69
CA TYR A 178 -1.77 -15.27 18.00
C TYR A 178 -2.75 -14.09 18.11
N MET A 179 -2.84 -13.24 17.07
CA MET A 179 -3.75 -12.10 17.05
C MET A 179 -5.22 -12.49 16.88
N LEU A 180 -5.55 -13.65 16.32
CA LEU A 180 -6.93 -14.16 16.29
C LEU A 180 -7.48 -14.49 17.68
N VAL A 181 -6.65 -14.77 18.69
CA VAL A 181 -7.10 -15.12 20.05
C VAL A 181 -8.01 -14.07 20.69
N PRO A 182 -7.64 -12.78 20.81
CA PRO A 182 -8.53 -11.75 21.35
C PRO A 182 -9.80 -11.53 20.50
N ALA A 183 -9.70 -11.67 19.17
CA ALA A 183 -10.85 -11.56 18.27
C ALA A 183 -11.86 -12.70 18.47
N ALA A 184 -11.37 -13.94 18.58
CA ALA A 184 -12.18 -15.11 18.89
C ALA A 184 -12.83 -15.01 20.28
N LEU A 185 -12.09 -14.53 21.29
CA LEU A 185 -12.61 -14.34 22.65
C LEU A 185 -13.79 -13.35 22.67
N ILE A 186 -13.64 -12.17 22.06
CA ILE A 186 -14.70 -11.16 22.02
C ILE A 186 -15.88 -11.63 21.15
N GLY A 187 -15.61 -12.30 20.03
CA GLY A 187 -16.66 -12.89 19.18
C GLY A 187 -17.50 -13.94 19.92
N VAL A 188 -16.86 -14.79 20.75
CA VAL A 188 -17.55 -15.75 21.62
C VAL A 188 -18.35 -15.04 22.71
N ILE A 189 -17.82 -13.98 23.34
CA ILE A 189 -18.55 -13.20 24.35
C ILE A 189 -19.82 -12.58 23.74
N VAL A 190 -19.73 -12.00 22.54
CA VAL A 190 -20.87 -11.41 21.83
C VAL A 190 -21.90 -12.46 21.39
N PHE A 191 -21.44 -13.67 21.02
CA PHE A 191 -22.33 -14.80 20.73
C PHE A 191 -23.05 -15.31 21.98
N LEU A 192 -22.34 -15.47 23.10
CA LEU A 192 -22.91 -15.86 24.40
C LEU A 192 -23.87 -14.80 24.94
N TYR A 193 -23.60 -13.51 24.72
CA TYR A 193 -24.54 -12.43 25.00
C TYR A 193 -25.84 -12.60 24.20
N GLY A 194 -25.76 -12.85 22.89
CA GLY A 194 -26.93 -13.16 22.07
C GLY A 194 -27.72 -14.38 22.58
N LEU A 195 -27.03 -15.44 23.03
CA LEU A 195 -27.66 -16.63 23.63
C LEU A 195 -28.27 -16.38 25.03
N ALA A 196 -27.80 -15.39 25.78
CA ALA A 196 -28.34 -15.07 27.10
C ALA A 196 -29.64 -14.23 27.03
N PHE A 197 -29.79 -13.39 25.99
CA PHE A 197 -30.87 -12.40 25.89
C PHE A 197 -31.90 -12.68 24.78
N PHE A 198 -31.88 -13.86 24.13
CA PHE A 198 -32.84 -14.15 23.05
C PHE A 198 -34.28 -14.37 23.56
N GLU A 199 -34.49 -15.00 24.72
CA GLU A 199 -35.85 -15.27 25.24
C GLU A 199 -36.55 -14.03 25.81
N SER A 200 -35.78 -13.03 26.25
CA SER A 200 -36.33 -11.78 26.77
C SER A 200 -36.76 -10.81 25.66
N ASN A 201 -36.24 -10.95 24.44
CA ASN A 201 -36.42 -9.99 23.35
C ASN A 201 -37.88 -9.93 22.83
N PRO A 202 -38.57 -8.78 22.88
CA PRO A 202 -39.96 -8.65 22.43
C PRO A 202 -40.15 -8.96 20.94
N LEU A 203 -39.14 -8.70 20.10
CA LEU A 203 -39.18 -8.94 18.65
C LEU A 203 -39.38 -10.41 18.31
N ILE A 204 -38.71 -11.30 19.07
CA ILE A 204 -38.84 -12.75 18.88
C ILE A 204 -40.24 -13.21 19.34
N LYS A 205 -40.75 -12.65 20.44
CA LYS A 205 -42.11 -12.96 20.94
C LYS A 205 -43.18 -12.56 19.93
N GLU A 206 -43.13 -11.35 19.37
CA GLU A 206 -44.06 -10.88 18.34
C GLU A 206 -44.10 -11.78 17.10
N VAL A 207 -42.96 -12.30 16.64
CA VAL A 207 -42.92 -13.26 15.51
C VAL A 207 -43.49 -14.61 15.92
N CYS A 208 -43.07 -15.17 17.06
CA CYS A 208 -43.48 -16.51 17.51
C CYS A 208 -44.96 -16.58 17.95
N GLU A 209 -45.53 -15.49 18.46
CA GLU A 209 -46.94 -15.37 18.87
C GLU A 209 -47.86 -14.90 17.71
N GLY A 210 -47.28 -14.54 16.56
CA GLY A 210 -47.94 -13.96 15.39
C GLY A 210 -48.88 -14.87 14.57
N ASN A 211 -49.56 -15.82 15.21
CA ASN A 211 -50.44 -16.83 14.59
C ASN A 211 -51.59 -16.23 13.75
N SER A 212 -52.00 -14.98 14.01
CA SER A 212 -53.05 -14.27 13.28
C SER A 212 -52.56 -13.53 12.04
N THR A 213 -51.25 -13.42 11.82
CA THR A 213 -50.67 -12.64 10.72
C THR A 213 -50.33 -13.54 9.53
N ILE A 214 -51.15 -13.44 8.48
CA ILE A 214 -50.96 -14.15 7.20
C ILE A 214 -50.02 -13.34 6.30
N MET A 215 -48.99 -13.99 5.79
CA MET A 215 -47.98 -13.39 4.93
C MET A 215 -48.21 -13.73 3.45
N CYS A 216 -47.87 -12.79 2.58
CA CYS A 216 -47.96 -12.97 1.13
C CYS A 216 -46.96 -14.05 0.65
N PRO A 217 -47.25 -14.82 -0.42
CA PRO A 217 -46.40 -15.92 -0.84
C PRO A 217 -45.14 -15.41 -1.54
N LEU A 218 -43.99 -15.98 -1.15
CA LEU A 218 -42.65 -15.61 -1.64
C LEU A 218 -42.38 -16.11 -3.09
N CYS A 219 -43.24 -16.97 -3.64
CA CYS A 219 -43.14 -17.46 -5.01
C CYS A 219 -44.52 -17.60 -5.67
N ASP A 220 -44.55 -17.51 -7.00
CA ASP A 220 -45.78 -17.51 -7.82
C ASP A 220 -46.67 -18.75 -7.61
N LYS A 221 -46.13 -19.88 -7.14
CA LYS A 221 -46.89 -21.13 -6.87
C LYS A 221 -46.80 -21.61 -5.41
N CYS A 222 -46.42 -20.73 -4.48
CA CYS A 222 -46.30 -21.04 -3.06
C CYS A 222 -47.64 -20.80 -2.32
N PRO A 223 -48.02 -21.61 -1.32
CA PRO A 223 -49.17 -21.30 -0.47
C PRO A 223 -48.95 -20.03 0.38
N MET A 224 -50.04 -19.46 0.88
CA MET A 224 -50.00 -18.49 2.00
C MET A 224 -49.43 -19.17 3.25
N TRP A 225 -48.71 -18.43 4.09
CA TRP A 225 -48.00 -18.95 5.27
C TRP A 225 -48.17 -18.02 6.48
N GLN A 226 -48.05 -18.58 7.69
CA GLN A 226 -48.17 -17.82 8.94
C GLN A 226 -46.83 -17.29 9.43
N LEU A 227 -46.82 -16.10 10.04
CA LEU A 227 -45.60 -15.50 10.58
C LEU A 227 -44.91 -16.38 11.64
N SER A 228 -45.68 -17.09 12.46
CA SER A 228 -45.16 -17.92 13.56
C SER A 228 -44.39 -19.17 13.11
N GLU A 229 -44.65 -19.68 11.89
CA GLU A 229 -43.84 -20.75 11.27
C GLU A 229 -42.36 -20.36 11.17
N THR A 230 -42.08 -19.05 11.10
CA THR A 230 -40.73 -18.49 10.97
C THR A 230 -39.99 -18.23 12.30
N CYS A 231 -40.61 -18.58 13.44
CA CYS A 231 -40.08 -18.36 14.78
C CYS A 231 -38.63 -18.88 14.98
N THR A 232 -38.28 -20.03 14.38
CA THR A 232 -36.92 -20.60 14.46
C THR A 232 -35.90 -19.77 13.70
N TYR A 233 -36.24 -19.32 12.48
CA TYR A 233 -35.39 -18.45 11.67
C TYR A 233 -35.19 -17.10 12.36
N ALA A 234 -36.27 -16.49 12.89
CA ALA A 234 -36.20 -15.23 13.62
C ALA A 234 -35.30 -15.29 14.87
N LYS A 235 -35.33 -16.40 15.62
CA LYS A 235 -34.40 -16.65 16.74
C LYS A 235 -32.94 -16.66 16.27
N VAL A 236 -32.63 -17.36 15.18
CA VAL A 236 -31.27 -17.40 14.60
C VAL A 236 -30.86 -16.03 14.05
N THR A 237 -31.77 -15.30 13.41
CA THR A 237 -31.49 -13.94 12.89
C THR A 237 -31.15 -12.98 14.02
N HIS A 238 -31.96 -12.89 15.07
CA HIS A 238 -31.72 -11.97 16.20
C HIS A 238 -30.57 -12.40 17.12
N LEU A 239 -30.17 -13.68 17.12
CA LEU A 239 -28.94 -14.14 17.78
C LEU A 239 -27.70 -13.44 17.21
N PHE A 240 -27.65 -13.23 15.88
CA PHE A 240 -26.53 -12.57 15.21
C PHE A 240 -26.77 -11.07 14.94
N ASP A 241 -28.01 -10.63 14.73
CA ASP A 241 -28.36 -9.21 14.53
C ASP A 241 -28.66 -8.50 15.88
N ASN A 242 -27.67 -8.50 16.76
CA ASN A 242 -27.72 -7.91 18.11
C ASN A 242 -26.79 -6.68 18.23
N GLU A 243 -27.02 -5.81 19.22
CA GLU A 243 -26.24 -4.56 19.39
C GLU A 243 -24.73 -4.83 19.62
N GLY A 244 -24.39 -5.99 20.19
CA GLY A 244 -23.02 -6.45 20.38
C GLY A 244 -22.27 -6.81 19.09
N THR A 245 -22.96 -7.20 18.00
CA THR A 245 -22.28 -7.47 16.72
C THR A 245 -21.93 -6.19 15.97
N VAL A 246 -22.68 -5.10 16.19
CA VAL A 246 -22.28 -3.75 15.75
C VAL A 246 -20.99 -3.33 16.47
N PHE A 247 -20.92 -3.49 17.79
CA PHE A 247 -19.68 -3.25 18.56
C PHE A 247 -18.53 -4.16 18.07
N PHE A 248 -18.79 -5.45 17.83
CA PHE A 248 -17.79 -6.39 17.35
C PHE A 248 -17.23 -6.01 15.97
N SER A 249 -18.08 -5.54 15.06
CA SER A 249 -17.64 -5.09 13.72
C SER A 249 -16.68 -3.90 13.80
N MET A 250 -16.94 -2.95 14.70
CA MET A 250 -16.05 -1.82 14.96
C MET A 250 -14.74 -2.30 15.59
N PHE A 251 -14.80 -3.17 16.60
CA PHE A 251 -13.61 -3.81 17.16
C PHE A 251 -12.78 -4.53 16.09
N MET A 252 -13.41 -5.25 15.16
CA MET A 252 -12.72 -6.00 14.11
C MET A 252 -12.07 -5.08 13.06
N ALA A 253 -12.65 -3.93 12.75
CA ALA A 253 -12.01 -2.91 11.91
C ALA A 253 -10.73 -2.34 12.58
N LEU A 254 -10.77 -2.11 13.90
CA LEU A 254 -9.61 -1.67 14.67
C LEU A 254 -8.55 -2.77 14.79
N TRP A 255 -8.99 -3.99 15.10
CA TRP A 255 -8.15 -5.19 15.17
C TRP A 255 -7.41 -5.44 13.87
N ALA A 256 -8.08 -5.33 12.71
CA ALA A 256 -7.45 -5.53 11.40
C ALA A 256 -6.35 -4.49 11.15
N THR A 257 -6.53 -3.24 11.59
CA THR A 257 -5.49 -2.22 11.51
C THR A 257 -4.32 -2.53 12.45
N TRP A 258 -4.59 -2.79 13.73
CA TRP A 258 -3.55 -3.13 14.72
C TRP A 258 -2.77 -4.40 14.33
N PHE A 259 -3.43 -5.42 13.79
CA PHE A 259 -2.80 -6.62 13.27
C PHE A 259 -1.73 -6.28 12.22
N LEU A 260 -2.05 -5.43 11.25
CA LEU A 260 -1.12 -5.06 10.18
C LEU A 260 0.01 -4.16 10.67
N GLU A 261 -0.28 -3.11 11.44
CA GLU A 261 0.75 -2.18 11.92
C GLU A 261 1.73 -2.85 12.89
N ILE A 262 1.24 -3.69 13.81
CA ILE A 262 2.12 -4.45 14.71
C ILE A 262 2.82 -5.60 13.95
N TRP A 263 2.20 -6.20 12.92
CA TRP A 263 2.89 -7.17 12.05
C TRP A 263 4.11 -6.55 11.35
N LYS A 264 3.99 -5.36 10.74
CA LYS A 264 5.13 -4.67 10.11
C LYS A 264 6.29 -4.49 11.09
N ARG A 265 5.98 -4.05 12.32
CA ARG A 265 6.93 -3.88 13.43
C ARG A 265 7.57 -5.20 13.89
N HIS A 266 6.78 -6.26 13.99
CA HIS A 266 7.26 -7.60 14.35
C HIS A 266 8.19 -8.17 13.27
N ARG A 267 7.77 -8.13 12.00
CA ARG A 267 8.56 -8.48 10.81
C ARG A 267 9.89 -7.71 10.80
N SER A 268 9.87 -6.39 10.98
CA SER A 268 11.08 -5.56 10.98
C SER A 268 12.12 -6.02 12.02
N ARG A 269 11.68 -6.46 13.21
CA ARG A 269 12.57 -7.00 14.24
C ARG A 269 13.23 -8.31 13.82
N GLU A 270 12.49 -9.25 13.24
CA GLU A 270 13.06 -10.54 12.82
C GLU A 270 13.94 -10.39 11.56
N VAL A 271 13.54 -9.57 10.59
CA VAL A 271 14.33 -9.25 9.39
C VAL A 271 15.66 -8.55 9.76
N CYS A 272 15.67 -7.72 10.82
CA CYS A 272 16.89 -7.14 11.39
C CYS A 272 17.85 -8.20 11.92
N LYS A 273 17.36 -9.11 12.80
CA LYS A 273 18.15 -10.25 13.30
C LYS A 273 18.69 -11.14 12.17
N TRP A 274 17.98 -11.21 11.05
CA TRP A 274 18.39 -11.97 9.88
C TRP A 274 19.41 -11.24 8.99
N LYS A 275 19.83 -10.02 9.37
CA LYS A 275 20.74 -9.12 8.64
C LYS A 275 20.20 -8.63 7.28
N LEU A 276 18.89 -8.72 7.02
CA LEU A 276 18.27 -8.52 5.70
C LEU A 276 17.79 -7.09 5.38
N ASN A 277 17.92 -6.14 6.31
CA ASN A 277 17.37 -4.78 6.14
C ASN A 277 17.93 -3.99 4.94
N ASN A 278 19.18 -4.26 4.53
CA ASN A 278 19.85 -3.57 3.42
C ASN A 278 19.95 -4.45 2.16
N TRP A 279 19.19 -5.55 2.07
CA TRP A 279 19.22 -6.44 0.92
C TRP A 279 18.33 -5.90 -0.21
N ASP A 280 18.93 -5.65 -1.38
CA ASP A 280 18.21 -5.48 -2.64
C ASP A 280 18.15 -6.81 -3.41
N GLU A 281 17.00 -7.08 -4.00
CA GLU A 281 16.76 -8.25 -4.85
C GLU A 281 17.43 -8.07 -6.22
N ASN A 282 17.43 -6.85 -6.77
CA ASN A 282 17.99 -6.58 -8.09
C ASN A 282 19.51 -6.75 -8.09
N GLU A 283 20.21 -6.14 -7.12
CA GLU A 283 21.67 -6.29 -6.92
C GLU A 283 22.08 -7.77 -6.88
N GLU A 284 21.30 -8.61 -6.19
CA GLU A 284 21.57 -10.04 -6.12
C GLU A 284 21.25 -10.80 -7.42
N GLU A 285 20.15 -10.51 -8.11
CA GLU A 285 19.89 -11.12 -9.43
C GLU A 285 21.00 -10.77 -10.44
N LEU A 286 21.41 -9.50 -10.53
CA LEU A 286 22.50 -9.07 -11.41
C LEU A 286 23.85 -9.72 -11.04
N ALA A 287 24.17 -9.83 -9.75
CA ALA A 287 25.39 -10.51 -9.31
C ALA A 287 25.40 -12.00 -9.70
N LEU A 288 24.25 -12.68 -9.68
CA LEU A 288 24.13 -14.07 -10.11
C LEU A 288 24.18 -14.23 -11.63
N GLU A 289 23.65 -13.28 -12.40
CA GLU A 289 23.80 -13.23 -13.87
C GLU A 289 25.29 -13.12 -14.24
N LEU A 290 26.01 -12.15 -13.65
CA LEU A 290 27.42 -11.90 -13.92
C LEU A 290 28.35 -13.07 -13.52
N ILE A 291 28.00 -13.84 -12.47
CA ILE A 291 28.74 -15.06 -12.10
C ILE A 291 28.45 -16.21 -13.07
N ASN A 292 27.26 -16.27 -13.66
CA ASN A 292 26.88 -17.32 -14.62
C ASN A 292 27.48 -17.08 -16.01
N ASP A 293 27.57 -15.81 -16.43
CA ASP A 293 28.07 -15.37 -17.72
C ASP A 293 28.69 -13.95 -17.59
N PRO A 294 30.03 -13.80 -17.67
CA PRO A 294 30.70 -12.50 -17.55
C PRO A 294 30.40 -11.53 -18.69
N ASP A 295 30.07 -12.04 -19.89
CA ASP A 295 29.82 -11.25 -21.10
C ASP A 295 28.33 -10.87 -21.24
N CYS A 296 27.54 -11.08 -20.18
CA CYS A 296 26.10 -10.82 -20.16
C CYS A 296 25.78 -9.33 -20.35
N THR A 297 24.88 -9.02 -21.29
CA THR A 297 24.38 -7.65 -21.50
C THR A 297 23.10 -7.41 -20.70
N GLN A 298 22.98 -6.21 -20.12
CA GLN A 298 21.86 -5.89 -19.21
C GLN A 298 20.52 -5.71 -19.97
N ASP A 299 19.55 -6.56 -19.65
CA ASP A 299 18.16 -6.40 -20.12
C ASP A 299 17.55 -5.07 -19.63
N ARG A 300 17.12 -4.24 -20.58
CA ARG A 300 16.45 -2.95 -20.30
C ARG A 300 14.96 -3.14 -20.00
N TYR A 301 14.40 -2.26 -19.16
CA TYR A 301 12.96 -2.21 -18.96
C TYR A 301 12.24 -1.81 -20.26
N GLN A 302 11.29 -2.63 -20.68
CA GLN A 302 10.39 -2.33 -21.80
C GLN A 302 8.95 -2.27 -21.27
N HIS A 303 8.20 -1.24 -21.67
CA HIS A 303 6.77 -1.13 -21.38
C HIS A 303 6.00 -0.92 -22.69
N SER A 304 4.84 -1.56 -22.83
CA SER A 304 4.01 -1.48 -24.03
C SER A 304 2.56 -1.22 -23.63
N TYR A 305 2.12 0.03 -23.79
CA TYR A 305 0.77 0.46 -23.44
C TYR A 305 -0.31 -0.39 -24.13
N LEU A 306 -0.14 -0.73 -25.41
CA LEU A 306 -1.07 -1.58 -26.16
C LEU A 306 -1.23 -2.97 -25.52
N ARG A 307 -0.13 -3.62 -25.10
CA ARG A 307 -0.21 -4.91 -24.38
C ARG A 307 -0.85 -4.74 -23.01
N SER A 308 -0.55 -3.67 -22.29
CA SER A 308 -1.15 -3.39 -20.98
C SER A 308 -2.66 -3.16 -21.08
N ILE A 309 -3.13 -2.43 -22.10
CA ILE A 309 -4.56 -2.22 -22.37
C ILE A 309 -5.24 -3.54 -22.75
N LEU A 310 -4.63 -4.35 -23.63
CA LEU A 310 -5.16 -5.67 -23.99
C LEU A 310 -5.30 -6.59 -22.77
N VAL A 311 -4.27 -6.64 -21.90
CA VAL A 311 -4.31 -7.41 -20.65
C VAL A 311 -5.39 -6.89 -19.70
N LEU A 312 -5.56 -5.57 -19.57
CA LEU A 312 -6.62 -4.96 -18.76
C LEU A 312 -8.02 -5.34 -19.28
N VAL A 313 -8.27 -5.25 -20.58
CA VAL A 313 -9.54 -5.65 -21.20
C VAL A 313 -9.83 -7.13 -20.93
N LEU A 314 -8.86 -8.02 -21.15
CA LEU A 314 -9.02 -9.45 -20.88
C LEU A 314 -9.27 -9.75 -19.39
N VAL A 315 -8.62 -9.03 -18.46
CA VAL A 315 -8.89 -9.12 -17.02
C VAL A 315 -10.33 -8.69 -16.71
N CYS A 316 -10.81 -7.58 -17.28
CA CYS A 316 -12.19 -7.12 -17.11
C CYS A 316 -13.22 -8.11 -17.67
N CYS A 317 -12.97 -8.70 -18.85
CA CYS A 317 -13.82 -9.75 -19.41
C CYS A 317 -13.90 -10.98 -18.51
N MET A 318 -12.78 -11.41 -17.93
CA MET A 318 -12.76 -12.52 -16.97
C MET A 318 -13.50 -12.20 -15.66
N ILE A 319 -13.38 -10.97 -15.16
CA ILE A 319 -14.14 -10.49 -14.00
C ILE A 319 -15.65 -10.53 -14.29
N ALA A 320 -16.08 -10.04 -15.44
CA ALA A 320 -17.48 -10.06 -15.85
C ALA A 320 -18.01 -11.51 -15.98
N LEU A 321 -17.21 -12.43 -16.52
CA LEU A 321 -17.55 -13.87 -16.59
C LEU A 321 -17.72 -14.49 -15.20
N ILE A 322 -16.78 -14.23 -14.28
CA ILE A 322 -16.83 -14.75 -12.89
C ILE A 322 -18.07 -14.24 -12.16
N VAL A 323 -18.34 -12.93 -12.24
CA VAL A 323 -19.54 -12.33 -11.63
C VAL A 323 -20.82 -12.90 -12.27
N GLY A 324 -20.90 -12.98 -13.59
CA GLY A 324 -22.05 -13.55 -14.30
C GLY A 324 -22.34 -15.01 -13.93
N LEU A 325 -21.30 -15.84 -13.79
CA LEU A 325 -21.44 -17.23 -13.34
C LEU A 325 -21.87 -17.34 -11.87
N ALA A 326 -21.36 -16.46 -11.00
CA ALA A 326 -21.81 -16.40 -9.60
C ALA A 326 -23.30 -16.01 -9.51
N GLN A 327 -23.78 -15.08 -10.35
CA GLN A 327 -25.21 -14.75 -10.43
C GLN A 327 -26.05 -15.91 -10.98
N ALA A 328 -25.56 -16.59 -12.03
CA ALA A 328 -26.25 -17.75 -12.61
C ALA A 328 -26.48 -18.88 -11.60
N LEU A 329 -25.56 -19.08 -10.64
CA LEU A 329 -25.74 -20.04 -9.55
C LEU A 329 -26.87 -19.67 -8.59
N VAL A 330 -27.02 -18.37 -8.27
CA VAL A 330 -28.12 -17.93 -7.40
C VAL A 330 -29.46 -18.08 -8.13
N VAL A 331 -29.53 -17.69 -9.41
CA VAL A 331 -30.71 -17.92 -10.26
C VAL A 331 -31.05 -19.41 -10.37
N PHE A 332 -30.04 -20.29 -10.51
CA PHE A 332 -30.25 -21.74 -10.51
C PHE A 332 -30.91 -22.24 -9.21
N ARG A 333 -30.49 -21.74 -8.04
CA ARG A 333 -31.14 -22.09 -6.76
C ARG A 333 -32.62 -21.73 -6.75
N VAL A 334 -32.99 -20.54 -7.23
CA VAL A 334 -34.40 -20.10 -7.31
C VAL A 334 -35.22 -21.02 -8.21
N ILE A 335 -34.72 -21.33 -9.41
CA ILE A 335 -35.37 -22.25 -10.36
C ILE A 335 -35.50 -23.65 -9.75
N ALA A 336 -34.47 -24.14 -9.06
CA ALA A 336 -34.49 -25.43 -8.39
C ALA A 336 -35.56 -25.48 -7.29
N THR A 337 -35.70 -24.45 -6.45
CA THR A 337 -36.76 -24.39 -5.42
C THR A 337 -38.15 -24.51 -6.03
N VAL A 338 -38.44 -23.75 -7.10
CA VAL A 338 -39.75 -23.76 -7.78
C VAL A 338 -40.04 -25.12 -8.45
N PHE A 339 -39.02 -25.76 -9.04
CA PHE A 339 -39.17 -27.08 -9.63
C PHE A 339 -39.37 -28.18 -8.58
N LEU A 340 -38.67 -28.07 -7.44
CA LEU A 340 -38.79 -29.02 -6.32
C LEU A 340 -40.13 -28.88 -5.59
N SER A 341 -40.64 -27.65 -5.38
CA SER A 341 -41.98 -27.46 -4.79
C SER A 341 -43.09 -27.99 -5.70
N ALA A 342 -42.93 -27.88 -7.03
CA ALA A 342 -43.83 -28.46 -8.03
C ALA A 342 -43.65 -29.98 -8.25
N SER A 343 -42.72 -30.64 -7.53
CA SER A 343 -42.47 -32.07 -7.67
C SER A 343 -43.61 -32.92 -7.15
N LYS A 344 -43.92 -34.03 -7.83
CA LYS A 344 -44.91 -35.02 -7.38
C LYS A 344 -44.44 -35.86 -6.18
N TRP A 345 -43.15 -35.80 -5.83
CA TRP A 345 -42.62 -36.50 -4.66
C TRP A 345 -42.81 -35.64 -3.41
N GLN A 346 -43.69 -36.09 -2.52
CA GLN A 346 -44.12 -35.37 -1.31
C GLN A 346 -42.92 -34.92 -0.45
N LEU A 347 -41.97 -35.83 -0.20
CA LEU A 347 -40.72 -35.52 0.52
C LEU A 347 -39.87 -34.41 -0.13
N MET A 348 -39.92 -34.24 -1.46
CA MET A 348 -39.21 -33.17 -2.15
C MET A 348 -39.97 -31.85 -2.15
N SER A 349 -41.30 -31.87 -2.13
CA SER A 349 -42.13 -30.68 -2.01
C SER A 349 -42.05 -30.10 -0.60
N ASP A 350 -42.23 -30.94 0.43
CA ASP A 350 -42.20 -30.57 1.86
C ASP A 350 -40.83 -30.04 2.32
N HIS A 351 -39.74 -30.41 1.63
CA HIS A 351 -38.37 -29.97 1.94
C HIS A 351 -37.68 -29.22 0.78
N ALA A 352 -38.45 -28.67 -0.17
CA ALA A 352 -37.96 -28.07 -1.41
C ALA A 352 -36.85 -27.02 -1.19
N ASN A 353 -37.04 -26.10 -0.24
CA ASN A 353 -36.07 -25.04 0.05
C ASN A 353 -34.75 -25.61 0.62
N THR A 354 -34.82 -26.50 1.60
CA THR A 354 -33.64 -27.17 2.20
C THR A 354 -32.85 -27.95 1.15
N VAL A 355 -33.53 -28.69 0.28
CA VAL A 355 -32.89 -29.45 -0.81
C VAL A 355 -32.28 -28.50 -1.85
N ALA A 356 -32.97 -27.42 -2.24
CA ALA A 356 -32.44 -26.42 -3.17
C ALA A 356 -31.19 -25.71 -2.62
N VAL A 357 -31.17 -25.36 -1.32
CA VAL A 357 -29.99 -24.81 -0.63
C VAL A 357 -28.82 -25.80 -0.67
N MET A 358 -29.04 -27.08 -0.36
CA MET A 358 -27.99 -28.10 -0.40
C MET A 358 -27.46 -28.36 -1.82
N MET A 359 -28.35 -28.44 -2.82
CA MET A 359 -27.97 -28.56 -4.24
C MET A 359 -27.19 -27.33 -4.71
N GLY A 360 -27.61 -26.13 -4.34
CA GLY A 360 -26.91 -24.88 -4.61
C GLY A 360 -25.51 -24.84 -3.98
N ALA A 361 -25.37 -25.31 -2.74
CA ALA A 361 -24.08 -25.38 -2.05
C ALA A 361 -23.09 -26.34 -2.75
N VAL A 362 -23.55 -27.54 -3.16
CA VAL A 362 -22.73 -28.50 -3.91
C VAL A 362 -22.33 -27.93 -5.27
N LEU A 363 -23.26 -27.30 -6.00
CA LEU A 363 -22.96 -26.70 -7.30
C LEU A 363 -21.99 -25.50 -7.17
N HIS A 364 -22.14 -24.68 -6.13
CA HIS A 364 -21.22 -23.58 -5.83
C HIS A 364 -19.81 -24.09 -5.54
N TYR A 365 -19.66 -25.15 -4.74
CA TYR A 365 -18.37 -25.80 -4.49
C TYR A 365 -17.73 -26.35 -5.78
N LEU A 366 -18.51 -27.01 -6.64
CA LEU A 366 -18.04 -27.49 -7.95
C LEU A 366 -17.58 -26.34 -8.85
N THR A 367 -18.36 -25.25 -8.94
CA THR A 367 -17.99 -24.06 -9.71
C THR A 367 -16.73 -23.40 -9.16
N ILE A 368 -16.58 -23.24 -7.85
CA ILE A 368 -15.34 -22.75 -7.22
C ILE A 368 -14.15 -23.64 -7.61
N THR A 369 -14.31 -24.96 -7.53
CA THR A 369 -13.24 -25.93 -7.83
C THR A 369 -12.81 -25.89 -9.31
N ILE A 370 -13.77 -25.78 -10.24
CA ILE A 370 -13.51 -25.66 -11.67
C ILE A 370 -12.91 -24.29 -11.99
N MET A 371 -13.51 -23.21 -11.49
CA MET A 371 -13.10 -21.84 -11.76
C MET A 371 -11.69 -21.56 -11.23
N THR A 372 -11.31 -22.09 -10.06
CA THR A 372 -9.93 -21.98 -9.54
C THR A 372 -8.89 -22.53 -10.53
N LYS A 373 -9.19 -23.64 -11.23
CA LYS A 373 -8.31 -24.22 -12.26
C LYS A 373 -8.28 -23.38 -13.55
N VAL A 374 -9.41 -22.78 -13.93
CA VAL A 374 -9.51 -21.86 -15.08
C VAL A 374 -8.74 -20.56 -14.80
N ASN A 375 -9.02 -19.92 -13.67
CA ASN A 375 -8.34 -18.72 -13.16
C ASN A 375 -6.82 -18.88 -13.19
N ARG A 376 -6.29 -20.03 -12.74
CA ARG A 376 -4.85 -20.31 -12.78
C ARG A 376 -4.29 -20.33 -14.21
N LYS A 377 -4.97 -21.01 -15.15
CA LYS A 377 -4.53 -21.06 -16.57
C LYS A 377 -4.56 -19.66 -17.20
N VAL A 378 -5.64 -18.92 -16.98
CA VAL A 378 -5.81 -17.58 -17.56
C VAL A 378 -4.85 -16.57 -16.94
N ALA A 379 -4.62 -16.60 -15.62
CA ALA A 379 -3.65 -15.74 -14.96
C ALA A 379 -2.21 -15.96 -15.47
N LEU A 380 -1.80 -17.21 -15.75
CA LEU A 380 -0.52 -17.50 -16.39
C LEU A 380 -0.46 -16.93 -17.82
N PHE A 381 -1.46 -17.22 -18.66
CA PHE A 381 -1.54 -16.70 -20.03
C PHE A 381 -1.47 -15.16 -20.08
N LEU A 382 -2.17 -14.47 -19.18
CA LEU A 382 -2.12 -13.01 -19.07
C LEU A 382 -0.75 -12.47 -18.65
N CYS A 383 0.01 -13.21 -17.84
CA CYS A 383 1.38 -12.82 -17.47
C CYS A 383 2.38 -13.06 -18.60
N ASP A 384 2.19 -14.14 -19.38
CA ASP A 384 3.02 -14.43 -20.56
C ASP A 384 2.82 -13.39 -21.68
N LEU A 385 1.61 -12.82 -21.80
CA LEU A 385 1.32 -11.67 -22.67
C LEU A 385 1.98 -10.37 -22.22
N GLU A 386 2.07 -10.14 -20.90
CA GLU A 386 2.56 -8.89 -20.31
C GLU A 386 4.09 -8.70 -20.46
N LYS A 387 4.86 -9.80 -20.53
CA LYS A 387 6.33 -9.83 -20.69
C LYS A 387 7.09 -8.91 -19.72
N THR A 388 7.18 -9.29 -18.45
CA THR A 388 8.00 -8.62 -17.42
C THR A 388 9.48 -9.03 -17.49
N ARG A 389 10.41 -8.10 -17.19
CA ARG A 389 11.86 -8.37 -17.09
C ARG A 389 12.19 -9.45 -16.04
N SER A 390 11.89 -9.21 -14.77
CA SER A 390 12.29 -10.12 -13.67
C SER A 390 11.25 -11.20 -13.39
N ASN A 391 11.71 -12.35 -12.90
CA ASN A 391 10.82 -13.43 -12.48
C ASN A 391 9.98 -13.06 -11.25
N THR A 392 10.53 -12.27 -10.31
CA THR A 392 9.75 -11.76 -9.18
C THR A 392 8.67 -10.76 -9.60
N GLY A 393 8.94 -9.92 -10.62
CA GLY A 393 7.91 -9.07 -11.23
C GLY A 393 6.75 -9.89 -11.81
N ARG A 394 7.07 -10.99 -12.50
CA ARG A 394 6.08 -11.95 -13.01
C ARG A 394 5.28 -12.62 -11.89
N GLU A 395 5.94 -13.06 -10.81
CA GLU A 395 5.27 -13.64 -9.62
C GLU A 395 4.33 -12.63 -8.93
N ARG A 396 4.72 -11.35 -8.84
CA ARG A 396 3.88 -10.28 -8.29
C ARG A 396 2.63 -10.06 -9.15
N ASN A 397 2.79 -9.92 -10.46
CA ASN A 397 1.69 -9.68 -11.39
C ASN A 397 0.73 -10.88 -11.48
N PHE A 398 1.27 -12.10 -11.44
CA PHE A 398 0.47 -13.32 -11.32
C PHE A 398 -0.33 -13.34 -10.01
N THR A 399 0.31 -12.99 -8.89
CA THR A 399 -0.33 -12.99 -7.56
C THR A 399 -1.55 -12.06 -7.52
N VAL A 400 -1.42 -10.82 -8.01
CA VAL A 400 -2.54 -9.86 -8.02
C VAL A 400 -3.70 -10.35 -8.87
N LYS A 401 -3.42 -10.86 -10.09
CA LYS A 401 -4.46 -11.38 -11.00
C LYS A 401 -5.16 -12.61 -10.41
N MET A 402 -4.39 -13.60 -9.94
CA MET A 402 -4.92 -14.83 -9.35
C MET A 402 -5.70 -14.57 -8.06
N PHE A 403 -5.20 -13.70 -7.15
CA PHE A 403 -5.94 -13.30 -5.95
C PHE A 403 -7.27 -12.61 -6.32
N THR A 404 -7.26 -11.66 -7.26
CA THR A 404 -8.47 -10.93 -7.69
C THR A 404 -9.54 -11.87 -8.25
N PHE A 405 -9.15 -12.79 -9.14
CA PHE A 405 -10.07 -13.78 -9.69
C PHE A 405 -10.60 -14.75 -8.62
N GLN A 406 -9.74 -15.22 -7.71
CA GLN A 406 -10.15 -16.13 -6.64
C GLN A 406 -11.08 -15.44 -5.61
N PHE A 407 -10.77 -14.19 -5.27
CA PHE A 407 -11.59 -13.35 -4.39
C PHE A 407 -12.99 -13.18 -4.97
N LEU A 408 -13.11 -12.74 -6.22
CA LEU A 408 -14.42 -12.56 -6.86
C LEU A 408 -15.17 -13.88 -7.03
N THR A 409 -14.47 -14.98 -7.33
CA THR A 409 -15.08 -16.32 -7.44
C THR A 409 -15.73 -16.76 -6.12
N LEU A 410 -15.16 -16.38 -4.96
CA LEU A 410 -15.67 -16.77 -3.64
C LEU A 410 -16.65 -15.77 -3.03
N PHE A 411 -16.42 -14.47 -3.23
CA PHE A 411 -17.19 -13.41 -2.57
C PHE A 411 -18.31 -12.83 -3.43
N SER A 412 -18.33 -13.01 -4.77
CA SER A 412 -19.39 -12.42 -5.61
C SER A 412 -20.80 -12.91 -5.25
N SER A 413 -20.96 -14.18 -4.89
CA SER A 413 -22.25 -14.74 -4.47
C SER A 413 -22.67 -14.24 -3.08
N LEU A 414 -21.72 -14.02 -2.17
CA LEU A 414 -21.96 -13.42 -0.84
C LEU A 414 -22.32 -11.93 -0.93
N ILE A 415 -21.62 -11.18 -1.78
CA ILE A 415 -21.92 -9.76 -2.09
C ILE A 415 -23.35 -9.62 -2.65
N TYR A 416 -23.79 -10.57 -3.49
CA TYR A 416 -25.17 -10.60 -3.99
C TYR A 416 -26.19 -10.80 -2.87
N VAL A 417 -26.03 -11.85 -2.06
CA VAL A 417 -26.93 -12.18 -0.94
C VAL A 417 -26.96 -11.08 0.12
N ALA A 418 -25.83 -10.42 0.38
CA ALA A 418 -25.76 -9.32 1.33
C ALA A 418 -26.48 -8.05 0.88
N PHE A 419 -26.28 -7.62 -0.38
CA PHE A 419 -26.62 -6.24 -0.79
C PHE A 419 -27.71 -6.13 -1.87
N PHE A 420 -27.95 -7.17 -2.66
CA PHE A 420 -28.86 -7.13 -3.81
C PHE A 420 -30.11 -8.00 -3.62
N LEU A 421 -29.99 -9.14 -2.93
CA LEU A 421 -31.10 -10.07 -2.68
C LEU A 421 -32.25 -9.38 -1.94
N GLY A 422 -33.48 -9.60 -2.42
CA GLY A 422 -34.71 -9.04 -1.83
C GLY A 422 -34.85 -7.51 -1.88
N ARG A 423 -34.00 -6.76 -2.61
CA ARG A 423 -34.06 -5.28 -2.69
C ARG A 423 -34.55 -4.72 -4.02
N ILE A 424 -34.66 -5.54 -5.06
CA ILE A 424 -35.02 -5.12 -6.43
C ILE A 424 -36.39 -5.70 -6.85
N ASN A 425 -37.09 -6.37 -5.95
CA ASN A 425 -38.15 -7.31 -6.33
C ASN A 425 -39.51 -6.64 -6.64
N GLY A 426 -39.70 -5.38 -6.26
CA GLY A 426 -40.96 -4.65 -6.46
C GLY A 426 -41.94 -4.86 -5.31
N ARG A 427 -43.23 -4.99 -5.62
CA ARG A 427 -44.32 -5.20 -4.64
C ARG A 427 -45.40 -6.15 -5.20
N PRO A 428 -46.29 -6.72 -4.36
CA PRO A 428 -47.50 -7.38 -4.85
C PRO A 428 -48.29 -6.50 -5.84
N GLY A 429 -48.66 -7.07 -6.99
CA GLY A 429 -49.30 -6.38 -8.12
C GLY A 429 -48.33 -5.63 -9.05
N SER A 430 -47.03 -5.61 -8.76
CA SER A 430 -45.98 -5.01 -9.60
C SER A 430 -44.59 -5.58 -9.24
N TYR A 431 -44.41 -6.89 -9.45
CA TYR A 431 -43.12 -7.55 -9.26
C TYR A 431 -42.17 -7.34 -10.45
N VAL A 432 -40.88 -7.23 -10.15
CA VAL A 432 -39.82 -7.26 -11.17
C VAL A 432 -39.57 -8.71 -11.59
N ARG A 433 -39.76 -9.02 -12.88
CA ARG A 433 -39.61 -10.38 -13.44
C ARG A 433 -38.41 -10.44 -14.40
N ILE A 434 -37.47 -11.37 -14.17
CA ILE A 434 -36.35 -11.63 -15.08
C ILE A 434 -36.89 -12.24 -16.38
N ALA A 435 -36.50 -11.63 -17.50
CA ALA A 435 -36.98 -11.99 -18.85
C ALA A 435 -38.52 -12.07 -18.97
N GLY A 436 -39.25 -11.32 -18.13
CA GLY A 436 -40.71 -11.32 -18.07
C GLY A 436 -41.35 -12.57 -17.44
N MET A 437 -40.59 -13.63 -17.16
CA MET A 437 -41.15 -14.92 -16.71
C MET A 437 -40.94 -15.19 -15.21
N TRP A 438 -39.75 -14.94 -14.67
CA TRP A 438 -39.38 -15.43 -13.33
C TRP A 438 -39.26 -14.29 -12.29
N ARG A 439 -39.99 -14.39 -11.17
CA ARG A 439 -39.89 -13.46 -10.03
C ARG A 439 -38.55 -13.65 -9.30
N LEU A 440 -37.94 -12.55 -8.82
CA LEU A 440 -36.72 -12.60 -8.01
C LEU A 440 -37.00 -13.14 -6.60
N GLU A 441 -36.01 -13.81 -6.00
CA GLU A 441 -36.08 -14.32 -4.62
C GLU A 441 -36.11 -13.17 -3.59
N GLU A 442 -37.10 -13.19 -2.72
CA GLU A 442 -37.30 -12.21 -1.64
C GLU A 442 -36.57 -12.65 -0.36
N CYS A 443 -36.09 -11.68 0.43
CA CYS A 443 -35.59 -11.97 1.76
C CYS A 443 -36.72 -12.52 2.64
N HIS A 444 -36.38 -13.46 3.51
CA HIS A 444 -37.20 -13.83 4.66
C HIS A 444 -37.57 -12.58 5.49
N PRO A 445 -38.78 -12.47 6.11
CA PRO A 445 -39.22 -11.27 6.85
C PRO A 445 -38.25 -10.85 7.97
N SER A 446 -37.56 -11.79 8.61
CA SER A 446 -36.54 -11.49 9.62
C SER A 446 -35.27 -10.82 9.05
N GLY A 447 -35.04 -10.91 7.73
CA GLY A 447 -33.89 -10.33 7.01
C GLY A 447 -32.99 -11.37 6.34
N CYS A 448 -32.20 -10.95 5.35
CA CYS A 448 -31.27 -11.81 4.57
C CYS A 448 -29.95 -12.15 5.29
N ILE A 449 -29.70 -11.63 6.51
CA ILE A 449 -28.42 -11.82 7.22
C ILE A 449 -28.15 -13.29 7.59
N THR A 450 -29.22 -14.06 7.84
CA THR A 450 -29.12 -15.49 8.16
C THR A 450 -28.75 -16.32 6.93
N ASP A 451 -29.24 -16.00 5.74
CA ASP A 451 -28.84 -16.68 4.50
C ASP A 451 -27.36 -16.43 4.19
N LEU A 452 -26.89 -15.19 4.38
CA LEU A 452 -25.48 -14.82 4.29
C LEU A 452 -24.62 -15.59 5.30
N PHE A 453 -25.03 -15.69 6.56
CA PHE A 453 -24.36 -16.48 7.59
C PHE A 453 -24.29 -17.96 7.20
N ILE A 454 -25.40 -18.59 6.80
CA ILE A 454 -25.44 -20.00 6.41
C ILE A 454 -24.51 -20.26 5.24
N GLN A 455 -24.55 -19.41 4.21
CA GLN A 455 -23.69 -19.53 3.04
C GLN A 455 -22.21 -19.36 3.41
N MET A 456 -21.85 -18.39 4.27
CA MET A 456 -20.48 -18.23 4.78
C MET A 456 -20.02 -19.44 5.60
N ALA A 457 -20.85 -19.93 6.51
CA ALA A 457 -20.53 -21.07 7.36
C ALA A 457 -20.30 -22.33 6.51
N ILE A 458 -21.17 -22.59 5.53
CA ILE A 458 -21.00 -23.69 4.57
C ILE A 458 -19.71 -23.51 3.77
N ILE A 459 -19.47 -22.36 3.14
CA ILE A 459 -18.26 -22.16 2.31
C ILE A 459 -16.99 -22.32 3.17
N MET A 460 -16.94 -21.69 4.34
CA MET A 460 -15.74 -21.68 5.18
C MET A 460 -15.49 -23.05 5.81
N VAL A 461 -16.50 -23.73 6.36
CA VAL A 461 -16.34 -25.08 6.92
C VAL A 461 -16.07 -26.11 5.82
N LEU A 462 -16.84 -26.10 4.73
CA LEU A 462 -16.69 -27.09 3.64
C LEU A 462 -15.35 -26.93 2.92
N LYS A 463 -14.97 -25.71 2.52
CA LYS A 463 -13.66 -25.47 1.88
C LYS A 463 -12.53 -25.91 2.81
N GLN A 464 -12.54 -25.46 4.06
CA GLN A 464 -11.42 -25.70 4.95
C GLN A 464 -11.31 -27.17 5.36
N THR A 465 -12.41 -27.82 5.75
CA THR A 465 -12.36 -29.25 6.11
C THR A 465 -11.99 -30.12 4.91
N LEU A 466 -12.50 -29.85 3.70
CA LEU A 466 -12.13 -30.61 2.51
C LEU A 466 -10.69 -30.34 2.07
N ASN A 467 -10.21 -29.10 2.13
CA ASN A 467 -8.82 -28.77 1.83
C ASN A 467 -7.87 -29.52 2.77
N ASN A 468 -8.02 -29.34 4.08
CA ASN A 468 -7.16 -29.97 5.08
C ASN A 468 -7.18 -31.52 4.96
N VAL A 469 -8.34 -32.12 4.64
CA VAL A 469 -8.47 -33.57 4.41
C VAL A 469 -7.77 -34.00 3.11
N VAL A 470 -8.00 -33.32 1.98
CA VAL A 470 -7.37 -33.66 0.70
C VAL A 470 -5.86 -33.46 0.77
N GLU A 471 -5.41 -32.39 1.42
CA GLU A 471 -4.01 -32.03 1.60
C GLU A 471 -3.27 -33.03 2.50
N PHE A 472 -3.90 -33.55 3.55
CA PHE A 472 -3.29 -34.62 4.35
C PHE A 472 -3.33 -35.97 3.62
N MET A 473 -4.49 -36.32 3.04
CA MET A 473 -4.73 -37.66 2.49
C MET A 473 -4.02 -37.90 1.15
N SER A 474 -3.99 -36.92 0.24
CA SER A 474 -3.40 -37.11 -1.09
C SER A 474 -1.90 -37.42 -1.04
N PRO A 475 -1.04 -36.64 -0.33
CA PRO A 475 0.38 -36.94 -0.21
C PRO A 475 0.66 -38.25 0.54
N TRP A 476 -0.15 -38.58 1.57
CA TRP A 476 0.00 -39.79 2.36
C TRP A 476 -0.38 -41.06 1.56
N VAL A 477 -1.47 -41.01 0.79
CA VAL A 477 -1.89 -42.10 -0.10
C VAL A 477 -0.85 -42.32 -1.19
N ASN A 478 -0.36 -41.27 -1.85
CA ASN A 478 0.72 -41.37 -2.85
C ASN A 478 1.98 -42.01 -2.27
N TYR A 479 2.44 -41.53 -1.11
CA TYR A 479 3.60 -42.09 -0.41
C TYR A 479 3.41 -43.58 -0.08
N LYS A 480 2.22 -43.97 0.40
CA LYS A 480 1.92 -45.36 0.76
C LYS A 480 1.82 -46.27 -0.47
N ILE A 481 1.29 -45.80 -1.59
CA ILE A 481 1.27 -46.52 -2.87
C ILE A 481 2.70 -46.76 -3.37
N HIS A 482 3.55 -45.72 -3.40
CA HIS A 482 4.94 -45.88 -3.82
C HIS A 482 5.74 -46.83 -2.92
N ASN A 483 5.58 -46.74 -1.60
CA ASN A 483 6.26 -47.61 -0.64
C ASN A 483 5.77 -49.08 -0.72
N LEU A 484 4.52 -49.33 -1.16
CA LEU A 484 4.01 -50.67 -1.45
C LEU A 484 4.58 -51.25 -2.75
N GLN A 485 4.89 -50.40 -3.74
CA GLN A 485 5.45 -50.80 -5.03
C GLN A 485 6.96 -51.11 -4.97
N ASP A 486 7.71 -50.52 -4.05
CA ASP A 486 9.19 -50.58 -4.04
C ASP A 486 9.80 -51.48 -2.95
N LYS A 487 9.31 -52.73 -2.86
CA LYS A 487 9.96 -53.79 -2.05
C LYS A 487 11.22 -54.34 -2.73
N SER A 488 12.32 -53.60 -2.72
CA SER A 488 13.65 -54.12 -3.06
C SER A 488 14.48 -54.49 -1.82
N PRO A 489 15.32 -55.55 -1.88
CA PRO A 489 16.06 -56.04 -0.73
C PRO A 489 17.21 -55.11 -0.32
N LYS A 490 17.31 -54.81 0.98
CA LYS A 490 18.36 -53.95 1.56
C LYS A 490 19.66 -54.71 1.77
N GLY A 491 20.57 -54.64 0.80
CA GLY A 491 21.97 -55.04 0.98
C GLY A 491 22.82 -53.89 1.55
N GLY A 492 23.72 -54.19 2.49
CA GLY A 492 24.59 -53.17 3.13
C GLY A 492 25.84 -52.83 2.31
N SER A 493 25.91 -51.60 1.79
CA SER A 493 27.13 -50.99 1.22
C SER A 493 27.00 -49.46 1.28
N GLU A 494 28.12 -48.72 1.38
CA GLU A 494 28.11 -47.25 1.46
C GLU A 494 27.54 -46.58 0.19
N SER A 495 27.71 -47.22 -0.98
CA SER A 495 27.05 -46.82 -2.24
C SER A 495 25.53 -46.83 -2.13
N ASN A 496 24.97 -47.74 -1.34
CA ASN A 496 23.53 -47.92 -1.23
C ASN A 496 22.91 -46.81 -0.38
N CYS A 497 23.64 -46.24 0.59
CA CYS A 497 23.13 -45.12 1.39
C CYS A 497 22.87 -43.84 0.55
N ILE A 498 23.75 -43.51 -0.40
CA ILE A 498 23.55 -42.35 -1.30
C ILE A 498 22.36 -42.61 -2.22
N ARG A 499 22.33 -43.81 -2.83
CA ARG A 499 21.24 -44.26 -3.71
C ARG A 499 19.89 -44.22 -3.01
N ASP A 500 19.77 -44.88 -1.86
CA ASP A 500 18.54 -44.96 -1.08
C ASP A 500 18.05 -43.56 -0.67
N SER A 501 18.97 -42.62 -0.37
CA SER A 501 18.64 -41.22 -0.11
C SER A 501 18.06 -40.51 -1.35
N TRP A 502 18.63 -40.71 -2.54
CA TRP A 502 18.14 -40.09 -3.77
C TRP A 502 16.78 -40.65 -4.18
N LEU A 503 16.61 -41.98 -4.13
CA LEU A 503 15.31 -42.64 -4.38
C LEU A 503 14.26 -42.17 -3.36
N HIS A 504 14.59 -42.13 -2.07
CA HIS A 504 13.65 -41.70 -1.04
C HIS A 504 13.15 -40.27 -1.25
N ASN A 505 14.03 -39.33 -1.65
CA ASN A 505 13.64 -37.96 -2.01
C ASN A 505 12.83 -37.93 -3.31
N TYR A 506 13.21 -38.72 -4.32
CA TYR A 506 12.48 -38.80 -5.59
C TYR A 506 11.03 -39.29 -5.42
N HIS A 507 10.78 -40.24 -4.51
CA HIS A 507 9.45 -40.76 -4.20
C HIS A 507 8.59 -39.85 -3.30
N MET A 508 9.11 -38.71 -2.84
CA MET A 508 8.29 -37.66 -2.20
C MET A 508 7.50 -36.86 -3.25
N ASN A 509 6.39 -36.25 -2.83
CA ASN A 509 5.52 -35.50 -3.73
C ASN A 509 6.25 -34.27 -4.32
N GLU A 510 5.94 -33.96 -5.58
CA GLU A 510 6.64 -32.90 -6.32
C GLU A 510 6.22 -31.51 -5.83
N VAL A 511 7.15 -30.56 -5.82
CA VAL A 511 6.91 -29.18 -5.36
C VAL A 511 7.14 -28.20 -6.50
N ASP A 512 6.09 -27.45 -6.81
CA ASP A 512 6.10 -26.39 -7.82
C ASP A 512 6.58 -25.06 -7.24
N ALA A 513 7.03 -24.16 -8.10
CA ALA A 513 7.32 -22.77 -7.73
C ALA A 513 6.10 -22.03 -7.11
N PHE A 514 4.88 -22.56 -7.33
CA PHE A 514 3.62 -22.02 -6.84
C PHE A 514 3.10 -22.70 -5.56
N SER A 515 3.74 -23.74 -5.00
CA SER A 515 3.23 -24.41 -3.80
C SER A 515 3.06 -23.42 -2.63
N LEU A 516 4.13 -22.71 -2.26
CA LEU A 516 4.08 -21.67 -1.22
C LEU A 516 3.11 -20.52 -1.55
N PHE A 517 2.89 -20.22 -2.83
CA PHE A 517 1.91 -19.21 -3.24
C PHE A 517 0.48 -19.66 -2.92
N ASN A 518 0.17 -20.95 -3.07
CA ASN A 518 -1.15 -21.50 -2.73
C ASN A 518 -1.40 -21.42 -1.22
N GLU A 519 -0.40 -21.72 -0.39
CA GLU A 519 -0.52 -21.62 1.09
C GLU A 519 -0.81 -20.17 1.53
N PHE A 520 -0.10 -19.19 0.95
CA PHE A 520 -0.44 -17.78 1.19
C PHE A 520 -1.85 -17.44 0.66
N LEU A 521 -2.23 -17.90 -0.53
CA LEU A 521 -3.56 -17.62 -1.10
C LEU A 521 -4.69 -18.17 -0.22
N GLU A 522 -4.54 -19.40 0.29
CA GLU A 522 -5.44 -20.05 1.26
C GLU A 522 -5.67 -19.14 2.47
N MET A 523 -4.59 -18.73 3.12
CA MET A 523 -4.63 -17.92 4.33
C MET A 523 -5.13 -16.48 4.10
N MET A 524 -4.86 -15.88 2.95
CA MET A 524 -5.34 -14.53 2.59
C MET A 524 -6.85 -14.54 2.31
N ILE A 525 -7.36 -15.61 1.70
CA ILE A 525 -8.80 -15.84 1.54
C ILE A 525 -9.46 -16.06 2.91
N GLN A 526 -8.85 -16.85 3.81
CA GLN A 526 -9.34 -17.03 5.18
C GLN A 526 -9.39 -15.69 5.95
N TYR A 527 -8.34 -14.86 5.86
CA TYR A 527 -8.32 -13.52 6.44
C TYR A 527 -9.42 -12.60 5.85
N SER A 528 -9.73 -12.75 4.56
CA SER A 528 -10.83 -12.03 3.92
C SER A 528 -12.19 -12.43 4.52
N PHE A 529 -12.43 -13.72 4.76
CA PHE A 529 -13.65 -14.20 5.42
C PHE A 529 -13.79 -13.71 6.87
N THR A 530 -12.70 -13.67 7.64
CA THR A 530 -12.73 -13.23 9.05
C THR A 530 -12.88 -11.73 9.24
N THR A 531 -12.69 -10.93 8.18
CA THR A 531 -12.72 -9.46 8.28
C THR A 531 -13.88 -8.82 7.51
N ILE A 532 -14.19 -9.24 6.28
CA ILE A 532 -15.11 -8.50 5.39
C ILE A 532 -16.58 -8.62 5.81
N PHE A 533 -17.02 -9.80 6.25
CA PHE A 533 -18.41 -10.11 6.59
C PHE A 533 -18.60 -10.49 8.06
N VAL A 534 -17.70 -10.03 8.94
CA VAL A 534 -17.69 -10.42 10.36
C VAL A 534 -18.90 -9.90 11.14
N ALA A 535 -19.52 -8.81 10.69
CA ALA A 535 -20.81 -8.32 11.20
C ALA A 535 -21.94 -9.35 11.06
N ALA A 536 -21.90 -10.23 10.05
CA ALA A 536 -22.89 -11.29 9.85
C ALA A 536 -22.55 -12.58 10.61
N PHE A 537 -21.27 -12.81 10.95
CA PHE A 537 -20.83 -14.04 11.60
C PHE A 537 -19.71 -13.82 12.64
N PRO A 538 -20.05 -13.51 13.90
CA PRO A 538 -19.08 -13.19 14.95
C PRO A 538 -18.14 -14.35 15.35
N LEU A 539 -18.52 -15.59 15.08
CA LEU A 539 -17.69 -16.77 15.37
C LEU A 539 -16.66 -17.07 14.26
N ALA A 540 -16.61 -16.30 13.18
CA ALA A 540 -15.62 -16.50 12.11
C ALA A 540 -14.16 -16.52 12.63
N PRO A 541 -13.72 -15.63 13.53
CA PRO A 541 -12.37 -15.66 14.07
C PRO A 541 -12.08 -16.89 14.94
N LEU A 542 -13.08 -17.49 15.60
CA LEU A 542 -12.90 -18.73 16.36
C LEU A 542 -12.66 -19.92 15.43
N LEU A 543 -13.46 -20.06 14.36
CA LEU A 543 -13.27 -21.14 13.39
C LEU A 543 -11.93 -20.98 12.63
N ALA A 544 -11.55 -19.75 12.31
CA ALA A 544 -10.23 -19.43 11.76
C ALA A 544 -9.06 -19.76 12.72
N LEU A 545 -9.21 -19.48 14.01
CA LEU A 545 -8.22 -19.82 15.03
C LEU A 545 -8.04 -21.34 15.16
N ILE A 546 -9.16 -22.09 15.17
CA ILE A 546 -9.15 -23.55 15.18
C ILE A 546 -8.48 -24.08 13.91
N ASN A 547 -8.79 -23.52 12.73
CA ASN A 547 -8.13 -23.93 11.49
C ASN A 547 -6.62 -23.74 11.57
N ASN A 548 -6.15 -22.51 11.83
CA ASN A 548 -4.73 -22.19 11.84
C ASN A 548 -3.92 -23.06 12.82
N PHE A 549 -4.54 -23.48 13.93
CA PHE A 549 -3.91 -24.36 14.91
C PHE A 549 -3.55 -25.74 14.32
N PHE A 550 -4.42 -26.29 13.46
CA PHE A 550 -4.13 -27.49 12.68
C PHE A 550 -3.22 -27.16 11.49
N GLU A 551 -3.47 -26.06 10.78
CA GLU A 551 -2.75 -25.64 9.56
C GLU A 551 -1.25 -25.54 9.75
N ILE A 552 -0.80 -24.83 10.80
CA ILE A 552 0.63 -24.68 11.15
C ILE A 552 1.34 -26.05 11.26
N ARG A 553 0.61 -27.10 11.61
CA ARG A 553 1.14 -28.47 11.79
C ARG A 553 0.98 -29.32 10.53
N LEU A 554 -0.12 -29.17 9.80
CA LEU A 554 -0.31 -29.80 8.48
C LEU A 554 0.77 -29.32 7.51
N ASP A 555 0.94 -28.00 7.36
CA ASP A 555 1.99 -27.38 6.55
C ASP A 555 3.38 -27.87 6.95
N ALA A 556 3.70 -27.88 8.25
CA ALA A 556 4.99 -28.33 8.74
C ALA A 556 5.24 -29.83 8.44
N ILE A 557 4.21 -30.69 8.53
CA ILE A 557 4.32 -32.12 8.20
C ILE A 557 4.44 -32.32 6.69
N LYS A 558 3.63 -31.62 5.89
CA LYS A 558 3.63 -31.57 4.42
C LYS A 558 5.03 -31.25 3.89
N MET A 559 5.53 -30.05 4.19
CA MET A 559 6.80 -29.52 3.66
C MET A 559 8.06 -30.24 4.18
N VAL A 560 8.01 -30.87 5.37
CA VAL A 560 9.18 -31.56 5.96
C VAL A 560 9.23 -33.04 5.63
N SER A 561 8.09 -33.71 5.45
CA SER A 561 8.01 -35.19 5.44
C SER A 561 7.32 -35.82 4.23
N LEU A 562 6.45 -35.08 3.52
CA LEU A 562 5.60 -35.63 2.44
C LEU A 562 5.97 -35.06 1.07
N GLU A 563 6.51 -33.84 1.04
CA GLU A 563 6.98 -33.13 -0.14
C GLU A 563 8.50 -33.21 -0.32
N ARG A 564 8.96 -33.03 -1.56
CA ARG A 564 10.38 -32.75 -1.85
C ARG A 564 10.78 -31.38 -1.29
N ARG A 565 12.08 -31.17 -1.05
CA ARG A 565 12.57 -29.93 -0.45
C ARG A 565 12.28 -28.72 -1.34
N MET A 566 11.45 -27.81 -0.84
CA MET A 566 11.08 -26.58 -1.53
C MET A 566 12.29 -25.67 -1.83
N PHE A 567 12.23 -24.96 -2.95
CA PHE A 567 13.29 -24.05 -3.39
C PHE A 567 13.46 -22.86 -2.43
N CYS A 568 14.67 -22.70 -1.90
CA CYS A 568 14.97 -21.62 -0.96
C CYS A 568 14.98 -20.26 -1.67
N LYS A 569 14.08 -19.36 -1.29
CA LYS A 569 14.05 -17.95 -1.69
C LYS A 569 14.32 -17.05 -0.49
N LYS A 570 15.17 -16.04 -0.71
CA LYS A 570 15.46 -14.96 0.23
C LYS A 570 14.47 -13.83 0.01
N THR A 571 14.09 -13.14 1.08
CA THR A 571 13.20 -11.97 1.02
C THR A 571 13.24 -11.23 2.36
N ASN A 572 13.04 -9.91 2.34
CA ASN A 572 12.81 -9.07 3.53
C ASN A 572 11.30 -8.89 3.86
N ASP A 573 10.41 -9.42 3.01
CA ASP A 573 8.96 -9.22 3.09
C ASP A 573 8.16 -10.50 2.70
N ILE A 574 6.93 -10.62 3.19
CA ILE A 574 5.89 -11.47 2.57
C ILE A 574 5.54 -10.98 1.15
N GLY A 575 5.82 -9.70 0.86
CA GLY A 575 5.79 -9.07 -0.45
C GLY A 575 4.42 -8.49 -0.77
N ILE A 576 3.95 -8.72 -1.99
CA ILE A 576 2.65 -8.22 -2.49
C ILE A 576 1.46 -8.53 -1.57
N TRP A 577 1.53 -9.62 -0.80
CA TRP A 577 0.52 -9.99 0.19
C TRP A 577 0.28 -8.92 1.26
N LEU A 578 1.27 -8.09 1.62
CA LEU A 578 1.04 -6.98 2.54
C LEU A 578 0.11 -5.91 1.92
N GLN A 579 0.27 -5.63 0.61
CA GLN A 579 -0.60 -4.69 -0.10
C GLN A 579 -2.03 -5.26 -0.24
N VAL A 580 -2.15 -6.58 -0.50
CA VAL A 580 -3.42 -7.31 -0.52
C VAL A 580 -4.13 -7.22 0.84
N LEU A 581 -3.41 -7.47 1.95
CA LEU A 581 -3.96 -7.34 3.31
C LEU A 581 -4.46 -5.91 3.61
N HIS A 582 -3.71 -4.88 3.20
CA HIS A 582 -4.15 -3.49 3.36
C HIS A 582 -5.42 -3.17 2.54
N ALA A 583 -5.55 -3.73 1.33
CA ALA A 583 -6.75 -3.59 0.50
C ALA A 583 -7.96 -4.31 1.11
N ILE A 584 -7.79 -5.54 1.59
CA ILE A 584 -8.82 -6.29 2.34
C ILE A 584 -9.27 -5.51 3.57
N GLY A 585 -8.34 -4.91 4.33
CA GLY A 585 -8.66 -4.11 5.51
C GLY A 585 -9.51 -2.87 5.21
N VAL A 586 -9.33 -2.22 4.05
CA VAL A 586 -10.22 -1.12 3.62
C VAL A 586 -11.58 -1.66 3.18
N LEU A 587 -11.59 -2.72 2.36
CA LEU A 587 -12.82 -3.35 1.89
C LEU A 587 -13.68 -3.88 3.05
N ALA A 588 -13.06 -4.36 4.12
CA ALA A 588 -13.74 -4.84 5.32
C ALA A 588 -14.46 -3.72 6.10
N VAL A 589 -13.90 -2.51 6.17
CA VAL A 589 -14.60 -1.36 6.79
C VAL A 589 -15.87 -1.04 6.01
N ILE A 590 -15.75 -0.92 4.68
CA ILE A 590 -16.87 -0.60 3.79
C ILE A 590 -17.93 -1.70 3.84
N ALA A 591 -17.53 -2.97 3.73
CA ALA A 591 -18.44 -4.10 3.71
C ALA A 591 -19.19 -4.29 5.04
N ASN A 592 -18.53 -4.21 6.19
CA ASN A 592 -19.23 -4.32 7.48
C ASN A 592 -20.19 -3.14 7.71
N GLY A 593 -19.79 -1.91 7.33
CA GLY A 593 -20.67 -0.74 7.36
C GLY A 593 -21.92 -0.94 6.50
N LEU A 594 -21.76 -1.45 5.28
CA LEU A 594 -22.87 -1.78 4.38
C LEU A 594 -23.72 -2.95 4.89
N VAL A 595 -23.14 -3.99 5.51
CA VAL A 595 -23.91 -5.11 6.08
C VAL A 595 -24.82 -4.61 7.21
N ILE A 596 -24.32 -3.73 8.09
CA ILE A 596 -25.11 -3.18 9.19
C ILE A 596 -26.11 -2.12 8.71
N GLY A 597 -25.74 -1.29 7.73
CA GLY A 597 -26.63 -0.27 7.17
C GLY A 597 -27.72 -0.84 6.27
N VAL A 598 -27.40 -1.81 5.42
CA VAL A 598 -28.30 -2.32 4.37
C VAL A 598 -28.95 -3.64 4.79
N THR A 599 -28.17 -4.65 5.15
CA THR A 599 -28.62 -6.05 5.32
C THR A 599 -29.30 -6.29 6.67
N SER A 600 -28.76 -5.70 7.74
CA SER A 600 -29.28 -5.76 9.11
C SER A 600 -30.53 -4.89 9.32
N ASP A 601 -31.36 -5.29 10.28
CA ASP A 601 -32.52 -4.54 10.76
C ASP A 601 -32.17 -3.60 11.94
N PHE A 602 -30.89 -3.39 12.25
CA PHE A 602 -30.44 -2.49 13.33
C PHE A 602 -30.92 -1.05 13.13
N ILE A 603 -30.70 -0.45 11.95
CA ILE A 603 -31.09 0.96 11.69
C ILE A 603 -32.61 1.16 11.71
N PRO A 604 -33.44 0.34 11.04
CA PRO A 604 -34.90 0.43 11.17
C PRO A 604 -35.40 0.31 12.62
N ARG A 605 -34.85 -0.64 13.41
CA ARG A 605 -35.17 -0.78 14.84
C ARG A 605 -34.83 0.48 15.63
N LEU A 606 -33.67 1.09 15.37
CA LEU A 606 -33.22 2.31 16.03
C LEU A 606 -34.14 3.51 15.71
N VAL A 607 -34.52 3.67 14.44
CA VAL A 607 -35.46 4.71 13.99
C VAL A 607 -36.84 4.50 14.63
N TYR A 608 -37.33 3.27 14.70
CA TYR A 608 -38.59 2.96 15.38
C TYR A 608 -38.54 3.34 16.86
N LYS A 609 -37.52 2.87 17.59
CA LYS A 609 -37.34 3.08 19.04
C LYS A 609 -37.42 4.56 19.44
N TYR A 610 -36.81 5.45 18.65
CA TYR A 610 -36.72 6.87 18.98
C TYR A 610 -37.79 7.78 18.36
N ILE A 611 -38.54 7.33 17.34
CA ILE A 611 -39.47 8.19 16.60
C ILE A 611 -40.92 7.67 16.60
N TYR A 612 -41.14 6.35 16.53
CA TYR A 612 -42.46 5.76 16.29
C TYR A 612 -42.98 4.86 17.43
N GLY A 613 -42.06 4.25 18.20
CA GLY A 613 -42.35 3.28 19.25
C GLY A 613 -42.95 3.87 20.53
N PRO A 614 -43.34 3.01 21.49
CA PRO A 614 -44.01 3.43 22.73
C PRO A 614 -43.25 4.50 23.52
N CYS A 615 -41.92 4.37 23.62
CA CYS A 615 -41.07 5.31 24.34
C CYS A 615 -40.99 6.70 23.68
N ALA A 616 -41.09 6.79 22.34
CA ALA A 616 -41.19 8.07 21.65
C ALA A 616 -42.53 8.78 21.90
N LYS A 617 -43.57 8.01 22.24
CA LYS A 617 -44.91 8.50 22.63
C LYS A 617 -45.05 8.72 24.14
N GLY A 618 -43.97 8.58 24.91
CA GLY A 618 -43.94 8.83 26.36
C GLY A 618 -44.41 7.68 27.25
N ALA A 619 -44.59 6.46 26.72
CA ALA A 619 -44.92 5.29 27.56
C ALA A 619 -43.66 4.74 28.25
N THR A 620 -43.73 4.51 29.57
CA THR A 620 -42.62 4.01 30.39
C THR A 620 -42.74 2.53 30.78
N ASP A 621 -43.95 1.99 30.80
CA ASP A 621 -44.24 0.66 31.39
C ASP A 621 -44.19 -0.48 30.36
N ILE A 622 -43.84 -0.17 29.11
CA ILE A 622 -43.82 -1.07 27.97
C ILE A 622 -42.44 -0.98 27.31
N ASP A 623 -41.90 -2.11 26.84
CA ASP A 623 -40.63 -2.13 26.10
C ASP A 623 -40.72 -1.22 24.84
N CYS A 624 -39.70 -0.38 24.63
CA CYS A 624 -39.64 0.54 23.50
C CYS A 624 -39.68 -0.13 22.12
N MET A 625 -39.41 -1.44 22.05
CA MET A 625 -39.46 -2.23 20.81
C MET A 625 -40.80 -2.92 20.57
N SER A 626 -41.74 -2.89 21.52
CA SER A 626 -43.06 -3.50 21.35
C SER A 626 -43.88 -2.82 20.24
N GLY A 627 -44.44 -3.62 19.34
CA GLY A 627 -45.19 -3.21 18.16
C GLY A 627 -44.33 -3.01 16.91
N TYR A 628 -43.01 -3.26 16.96
CA TYR A 628 -42.11 -3.06 15.82
C TYR A 628 -42.48 -3.95 14.63
N ILE A 629 -42.76 -5.24 14.85
CA ILE A 629 -43.01 -6.18 13.74
C ILE A 629 -44.25 -5.75 12.98
N ASN A 630 -45.34 -5.44 13.70
CA ASN A 630 -46.59 -4.97 13.08
C ASN A 630 -46.43 -3.62 12.34
N ASN A 631 -45.54 -2.74 12.80
CA ASN A 631 -45.22 -1.46 12.13
C ASN A 631 -44.22 -1.60 10.96
N SER A 632 -43.52 -2.73 10.85
CA SER A 632 -42.57 -3.03 9.76
C SER A 632 -43.20 -3.74 8.56
N LEU A 633 -44.50 -4.02 8.63
CA LEU A 633 -45.26 -4.80 7.65
C LEU A 633 -46.36 -3.94 7.03
N SER A 634 -46.32 -3.77 5.72
CA SER A 634 -47.43 -3.20 4.94
C SER A 634 -48.50 -4.26 4.66
N THR A 635 -49.74 -3.83 4.54
CA THR A 635 -50.89 -4.69 4.18
C THR A 635 -51.17 -4.59 2.68
N VAL A 636 -51.61 -5.69 2.08
CA VAL A 636 -52.11 -5.74 0.70
C VAL A 636 -53.47 -6.38 0.69
N TYR A 637 -54.42 -5.73 0.01
CA TYR A 637 -55.80 -6.19 -0.12
C TYR A 637 -56.00 -6.94 -1.44
N MET A 638 -56.60 -8.12 -1.39
CA MET A 638 -56.85 -8.97 -2.56
C MET A 638 -57.97 -8.44 -3.48
N LYS A 639 -58.48 -7.23 -3.21
CA LYS A 639 -59.52 -6.55 -3.99
C LYS A 639 -58.97 -5.97 -5.30
N ASP A 640 -57.67 -5.66 -5.37
CA ASP A 640 -57.05 -5.05 -6.53
C ASP A 640 -56.78 -6.07 -7.65
N HIS A 641 -57.30 -5.79 -8.85
CA HIS A 641 -57.16 -6.68 -10.01
C HIS A 641 -55.69 -6.98 -10.36
N ASN A 642 -54.78 -6.01 -10.22
CA ASN A 642 -53.36 -6.23 -10.49
C ASN A 642 -52.72 -7.22 -9.51
N ILE A 643 -53.17 -7.22 -8.25
CA ILE A 643 -52.67 -8.09 -7.19
C ILE A 643 -53.26 -9.50 -7.35
N GLN A 644 -54.56 -9.60 -7.65
CA GLN A 644 -55.23 -10.88 -7.91
C GLN A 644 -54.64 -11.63 -9.12
N ARG A 645 -54.02 -10.93 -10.08
CA ARG A 645 -53.32 -11.55 -11.23
C ARG A 645 -52.00 -12.24 -10.90
N ASP A 646 -51.38 -11.93 -9.76
CA ASP A 646 -50.11 -12.55 -9.34
C ASP A 646 -50.31 -13.88 -8.57
N PHE A 647 -51.56 -14.28 -8.26
CA PHE A 647 -51.87 -15.47 -7.45
C PHE A 647 -52.89 -16.40 -8.13
N GLU A 648 -52.63 -17.71 -8.13
CA GLU A 648 -53.60 -18.73 -8.57
C GLU A 648 -54.74 -18.89 -7.54
N PRO A 649 -55.99 -19.18 -7.96
CA PRO A 649 -57.14 -19.24 -7.06
C PRO A 649 -57.00 -20.22 -5.89
N GLY A 650 -56.25 -21.32 -6.07
CA GLY A 650 -55.98 -22.31 -5.02
C GLY A 650 -55.04 -21.79 -3.91
N GLN A 651 -54.19 -20.79 -4.18
CA GLN A 651 -53.29 -20.22 -3.18
C GLN A 651 -53.99 -19.25 -2.22
N LEU A 652 -55.15 -18.70 -2.64
CA LEU A 652 -55.96 -17.78 -1.84
C LEU A 652 -56.78 -18.50 -0.75
N ILE A 653 -56.79 -19.83 -0.72
CA ILE A 653 -57.50 -20.64 0.27
C ILE A 653 -56.51 -21.06 1.36
N PHE A 654 -56.68 -20.56 2.58
CA PHE A 654 -55.89 -20.94 3.75
C PHE A 654 -56.80 -21.48 4.84
N ASN A 655 -56.52 -22.70 5.35
CA ASN A 655 -57.36 -23.43 6.31
C ASN A 655 -58.86 -23.48 5.95
N GLY A 656 -59.17 -23.57 4.65
CA GLY A 656 -60.55 -23.65 4.13
C GLY A 656 -61.26 -22.31 3.92
N ASN A 657 -60.64 -21.18 4.29
CA ASN A 657 -61.19 -19.83 4.12
C ASN A 657 -60.44 -19.05 3.04
N ASN A 658 -61.15 -18.18 2.30
CA ASN A 658 -60.51 -17.25 1.36
C ASN A 658 -59.81 -16.11 2.11
N VAL A 659 -58.52 -15.93 1.84
CA VAL A 659 -57.69 -14.85 2.40
C VAL A 659 -58.01 -13.53 1.68
N THR A 660 -58.49 -12.54 2.43
CA THR A 660 -58.88 -11.22 1.89
C THR A 660 -57.74 -10.20 1.88
N GLN A 661 -56.74 -10.38 2.74
CA GLN A 661 -55.56 -9.53 2.87
C GLN A 661 -54.33 -10.36 3.26
N CYS A 662 -53.14 -9.97 2.81
CA CYS A 662 -51.86 -10.53 3.28
C CYS A 662 -50.90 -9.40 3.66
N LYS A 663 -49.94 -9.68 4.53
CA LYS A 663 -48.86 -8.74 4.90
C LYS A 663 -47.55 -9.08 4.20
N TYR A 664 -46.73 -8.07 3.96
CA TYR A 664 -45.38 -8.17 3.41
C TYR A 664 -44.47 -7.11 4.02
N LYS A 665 -43.16 -7.34 4.01
CA LYS A 665 -42.18 -6.42 4.61
C LYS A 665 -41.76 -5.33 3.63
N ASP A 666 -42.41 -4.18 3.72
CA ASP A 666 -41.98 -2.91 3.11
C ASP A 666 -42.54 -1.74 3.94
N TYR A 667 -42.14 -0.51 3.65
CA TYR A 667 -42.62 0.72 4.31
C TYR A 667 -43.51 1.54 3.37
N ARG A 668 -44.63 0.96 2.95
CA ARG A 668 -45.61 1.56 2.02
C ARG A 668 -46.93 1.90 2.71
N SER A 669 -47.67 2.84 2.12
CA SER A 669 -49.05 3.14 2.51
C SER A 669 -49.97 1.98 2.13
N ASP A 670 -50.96 1.68 2.97
CA ASP A 670 -51.95 0.62 2.70
C ASP A 670 -52.99 1.05 1.64
N ASP A 671 -53.17 2.36 1.39
CA ASP A 671 -54.10 2.89 0.40
C ASP A 671 -53.50 2.98 -1.02
N ASP A 672 -52.47 3.82 -1.20
CA ASP A 672 -51.86 4.11 -2.52
C ASP A 672 -50.69 3.17 -2.88
N TYR A 673 -50.25 2.33 -1.94
CA TYR A 673 -49.02 1.50 -2.05
C TYR A 673 -47.72 2.26 -2.37
N ALA A 674 -47.73 3.59 -2.23
CA ALA A 674 -46.55 4.45 -2.37
C ALA A 674 -45.63 4.36 -1.14
N TYR A 675 -44.35 4.71 -1.30
CA TYR A 675 -43.40 4.75 -0.18
C TYR A 675 -43.78 5.84 0.83
N THR A 676 -43.78 5.48 2.12
CA THR A 676 -44.08 6.41 3.22
C THR A 676 -42.90 7.35 3.52
N SER A 677 -43.14 8.41 4.30
CA SER A 677 -42.06 9.24 4.86
C SER A 677 -41.10 8.44 5.75
N GLN A 678 -41.60 7.40 6.42
CA GLN A 678 -40.80 6.46 7.22
C GLN A 678 -39.77 5.71 6.37
N PHE A 679 -40.13 5.29 5.14
CA PHE A 679 -39.17 4.66 4.20
C PHE A 679 -37.98 5.58 3.94
N TRP A 680 -38.24 6.83 3.54
CA TRP A 680 -37.21 7.80 3.20
C TRP A 680 -36.35 8.20 4.40
N LEU A 681 -36.95 8.32 5.59
CA LEU A 681 -36.24 8.58 6.83
C LEU A 681 -35.29 7.42 7.21
N ILE A 682 -35.76 6.18 7.10
CA ILE A 682 -34.93 4.99 7.31
C ILE A 682 -33.81 4.93 6.27
N PHE A 683 -34.10 5.21 5.00
CA PHE A 683 -33.09 5.24 3.93
C PHE A 683 -32.00 6.29 4.18
N ALA A 684 -32.38 7.51 4.57
CA ALA A 684 -31.45 8.57 4.94
C ALA A 684 -30.61 8.20 6.17
N ALA A 685 -31.23 7.61 7.21
CA ALA A 685 -30.53 7.14 8.40
C ALA A 685 -29.52 6.02 8.09
N ARG A 686 -29.87 5.09 7.19
CA ARG A 686 -28.95 4.04 6.71
C ARG A 686 -27.73 4.64 6.02
N PHE A 687 -27.94 5.58 5.10
CA PHE A 687 -26.84 6.25 4.38
C PHE A 687 -25.93 7.06 5.33
N ALA A 688 -26.53 7.82 6.24
CA ALA A 688 -25.79 8.58 7.26
C ALA A 688 -24.97 7.68 8.19
N PHE A 689 -25.52 6.53 8.59
CA PHE A 689 -24.80 5.54 9.40
C PHE A 689 -23.59 4.95 8.66
N VAL A 690 -23.75 4.53 7.39
CA VAL A 690 -22.64 3.97 6.59
C VAL A 690 -21.49 4.97 6.48
N LEU A 691 -21.81 6.23 6.13
CA LEU A 691 -20.80 7.30 6.05
C LEU A 691 -20.10 7.54 7.39
N LEU A 692 -20.85 7.61 8.50
CA LEU A 692 -20.30 7.81 9.83
C LEU A 692 -19.37 6.65 10.23
N PHE A 693 -19.82 5.41 10.05
CA PHE A 693 -19.07 4.19 10.37
C PHE A 693 -17.75 4.13 9.59
N GLU A 694 -17.80 4.37 8.28
CA GLU A 694 -16.61 4.39 7.41
C GLU A 694 -15.61 5.47 7.86
N HIS A 695 -16.06 6.72 8.01
CA HIS A 695 -15.17 7.83 8.36
C HIS A 695 -14.56 7.66 9.76
N VAL A 696 -15.32 7.16 10.74
CA VAL A 696 -14.80 6.86 12.09
C VAL A 696 -13.72 5.78 12.02
N ALA A 697 -13.98 4.65 11.35
CA ALA A 697 -13.01 3.57 11.22
C ALA A 697 -11.74 4.02 10.46
N VAL A 698 -11.88 4.82 9.40
CA VAL A 698 -10.77 5.40 8.64
C VAL A 698 -9.95 6.38 9.48
N VAL A 699 -10.59 7.25 10.27
CA VAL A 699 -9.90 8.17 11.20
C VAL A 699 -9.11 7.39 12.26
N ILE A 700 -9.69 6.37 12.88
CA ILE A 700 -8.96 5.58 13.89
C ILE A 700 -7.81 4.81 13.24
N LYS A 701 -7.96 4.36 11.98
CA LYS A 701 -6.85 3.76 11.21
C LYS A 701 -5.69 4.74 11.02
N PHE A 702 -5.96 6.00 10.66
CA PHE A 702 -4.91 7.03 10.56
C PHE A 702 -4.23 7.31 11.91
N ILE A 703 -5.01 7.36 13.01
CA ILE A 703 -4.47 7.53 14.37
C ILE A 703 -3.56 6.36 14.74
N ALA A 704 -3.96 5.11 14.45
CA ALA A 704 -3.17 3.92 14.74
C ALA A 704 -1.84 3.90 13.96
N ALA A 705 -1.87 4.25 12.66
CA ALA A 705 -0.68 4.34 11.82
C ALA A 705 0.27 5.50 12.22
N TRP A 706 -0.28 6.59 12.78
CA TRP A 706 0.52 7.68 13.34
C TRP A 706 1.16 7.31 14.69
N PHE A 707 0.42 6.60 15.55
CA PHE A 707 0.88 6.23 16.90
C PHE A 707 1.87 5.07 16.91
N VAL A 708 1.74 4.10 16.00
CA VAL A 708 2.60 2.90 15.94
C VAL A 708 3.60 3.02 14.78
N PRO A 709 4.89 3.34 15.03
CA PRO A 709 5.88 3.42 13.97
C PRO A 709 6.20 2.03 13.40
N ASP A 710 6.22 1.92 12.06
CA ASP A 710 6.52 0.69 11.28
C ASP A 710 7.80 -0.03 11.73
N VAL A 711 8.83 0.73 12.13
CA VAL A 711 10.13 0.21 12.57
C VAL A 711 10.37 0.63 14.02
N PRO A 712 10.59 -0.32 14.96
CA PRO A 712 10.78 0.00 16.37
C PRO A 712 12.14 0.68 16.61
N LEU A 713 12.20 1.61 17.57
CA LEU A 713 13.42 2.39 17.84
C LEU A 713 14.65 1.52 18.12
N ALA A 714 14.51 0.41 18.84
CA ALA A 714 15.61 -0.53 19.08
C ALA A 714 16.25 -1.05 17.77
N VAL A 715 15.45 -1.32 16.74
CA VAL A 715 15.94 -1.77 15.42
C VAL A 715 16.54 -0.59 14.64
N LYS A 716 16.03 0.64 14.80
CA LYS A 716 16.66 1.83 14.21
C LYS A 716 18.05 2.05 14.80
N ASN A 717 18.19 1.96 16.12
CA ASN A 717 19.46 2.11 16.83
C ASN A 717 20.42 0.96 16.48
N GLU A 718 20.01 -0.30 16.55
CA GLU A 718 20.86 -1.45 16.16
C GLU A 718 21.37 -1.34 14.70
N ASN A 719 20.54 -0.84 13.78
CA ASN A 719 20.99 -0.54 12.42
C ASN A 719 21.94 0.66 12.33
N LEU A 720 21.73 1.70 13.14
CA LEU A 720 22.60 2.86 13.22
C LEU A 720 23.97 2.48 13.79
N ASP A 721 24.01 1.76 14.90
CA ASP A 721 25.21 1.24 15.54
C ASP A 721 26.00 0.36 14.57
N ARG A 722 25.32 -0.54 13.84
CA ARG A 722 25.93 -1.40 12.82
C ARG A 722 26.43 -0.62 11.60
N LYS A 723 25.76 0.48 11.21
CA LYS A 723 26.24 1.40 10.16
C LYS A 723 27.43 2.22 10.64
N PHE A 724 27.41 2.70 11.87
CA PHE A 724 28.52 3.41 12.51
C PHE A 724 29.76 2.52 12.62
N GLU A 725 29.62 1.29 13.13
CA GLU A 725 30.71 0.31 13.18
C GLU A 725 31.15 -0.22 11.80
N ARG A 726 30.36 -0.05 10.72
CA ARG A 726 30.84 -0.22 9.32
C ARG A 726 31.69 1.00 8.93
N LEU A 727 31.12 2.19 9.00
CA LEU A 727 31.79 3.43 8.58
C LEU A 727 33.08 3.69 9.36
N LYS A 728 33.14 3.32 10.64
CA LYS A 728 34.33 3.38 11.49
C LYS A 728 35.45 2.44 11.03
N ARG A 729 35.11 1.28 10.44
CA ARG A 729 36.06 0.36 9.79
C ARG A 729 36.46 0.83 8.40
N GLU A 730 35.54 1.42 7.64
CA GLU A 730 35.83 2.00 6.31
C GLU A 730 36.68 3.29 6.43
N LEU A 731 36.51 4.05 7.52
CA LEU A 731 37.30 5.26 7.81
C LEU A 731 38.66 4.95 8.44
N SER A 732 38.86 3.78 9.07
CA SER A 732 40.15 3.41 9.63
C SER A 732 41.16 3.08 8.52
N PRO A 733 42.21 3.88 8.30
CA PRO A 733 43.22 3.58 7.30
C PRO A 733 43.98 2.31 7.67
N CYS A 734 44.49 1.59 6.67
CA CYS A 734 45.32 0.40 6.87
C CYS A 734 46.77 0.77 7.26
N SER A 735 46.91 1.58 8.32
CA SER A 735 48.15 2.07 8.90
C SER A 735 48.00 2.17 10.42
N ARG A 736 48.94 1.61 11.19
CA ARG A 736 48.88 1.65 12.66
C ARG A 736 48.97 3.09 13.17
N ALA A 737 48.04 3.49 14.03
CA ALA A 737 48.10 4.74 14.77
C ALA A 737 49.32 4.77 15.72
N PRO A 738 49.88 5.95 16.03
CA PRO A 738 50.92 6.07 17.06
C PRO A 738 50.35 5.67 18.44
N GLU A 739 51.16 4.98 19.23
CA GLU A 739 50.75 4.39 20.50
C GLU A 739 51.14 5.33 21.66
N PHE A 740 50.14 5.90 22.34
CA PHE A 740 50.37 6.72 23.54
C PHE A 740 50.67 5.80 24.73
N LEU A 741 51.88 5.91 25.27
CA LEU A 741 52.34 5.17 26.45
C LEU A 741 51.86 5.83 27.75
N SER A 742 51.63 7.14 27.74
CA SER A 742 50.99 7.90 28.81
C SER A 742 50.33 9.16 28.21
N PRO A 743 49.10 9.53 28.61
CA PRO A 743 48.13 8.64 29.25
C PRO A 743 47.68 7.55 28.27
N ALA A 744 47.46 6.34 28.79
CA ALA A 744 46.94 5.22 28.01
C ALA A 744 45.40 5.34 27.86
N GLY A 745 44.95 6.32 27.06
CA GLY A 745 43.55 6.68 26.88
C GLY A 745 43.13 7.92 27.67
N GLU A 746 41.82 8.16 27.78
CA GLU A 746 41.27 9.31 28.52
C GLU A 746 41.22 9.01 30.02
N GLN A 747 42.08 9.68 30.80
CA GLN A 747 42.17 9.46 32.25
C GLN A 747 41.33 10.49 33.01
N VAL A 748 40.31 10.02 33.73
CA VAL A 748 39.50 10.85 34.62
C VAL A 748 40.13 10.88 36.01
N LEU A 749 40.32 12.09 36.54
CA LEU A 749 40.90 12.33 37.87
C LEU A 749 39.90 13.14 38.71
N GLU A 750 39.72 12.77 39.97
CA GLU A 750 38.80 13.43 40.92
C GLU A 750 39.56 14.04 42.12
N PRO A 751 40.43 15.05 41.91
CA PRO A 751 41.20 15.66 42.99
C PRO A 751 40.36 16.63 43.83
N GLN A 752 40.81 16.83 45.06
CA GLN A 752 40.25 17.82 45.97
C GLN A 752 40.95 19.18 45.79
N LEU A 753 40.26 20.24 46.21
CA LEU A 753 40.75 21.61 46.05
C LEU A 753 42.02 21.80 46.90
N GLY A 754 43.15 22.08 46.24
CA GLY A 754 44.49 22.16 46.84
C GLY A 754 45.49 21.10 46.34
N ASP A 755 45.05 20.09 45.59
CA ASP A 755 45.95 19.04 45.06
C ASP A 755 46.86 19.56 43.93
N GLN A 756 48.09 19.03 43.91
CA GLN A 756 49.09 19.28 42.86
C GLN A 756 49.31 18.00 42.03
N LEU A 757 49.02 18.08 40.73
CA LEU A 757 49.04 16.97 39.79
C LEU A 757 50.10 17.16 38.70
N LEU A 758 50.62 16.04 38.19
CA LEU A 758 51.68 16.01 37.20
C LEU A 758 51.27 15.09 36.04
N LEU A 759 50.96 15.69 34.90
CA LEU A 759 50.40 15.05 33.71
C LEU A 759 51.54 14.76 32.72
N ASN A 760 51.76 13.49 32.40
CA ASN A 760 52.81 13.03 31.48
C ASN A 760 52.20 12.60 30.14
N CYS A 761 52.70 13.14 29.04
CA CYS A 761 52.35 12.72 27.68
C CYS A 761 53.57 12.07 27.00
N THR A 762 53.55 10.74 26.84
CA THR A 762 54.59 9.94 26.16
C THR A 762 54.00 9.17 24.99
N VAL A 763 54.65 9.25 23.82
CA VAL A 763 54.16 8.66 22.55
C VAL A 763 55.26 7.85 21.87
N ARG A 764 54.92 6.63 21.44
CA ARG A 764 55.72 5.77 20.55
C ARG A 764 55.26 6.00 19.11
N VAL A 765 56.19 6.36 18.23
CA VAL A 765 55.92 6.54 16.79
C VAL A 765 56.75 5.54 15.99
N SER A 766 56.07 4.61 15.31
CA SER A 766 56.67 3.64 14.39
C SER A 766 56.43 4.06 12.94
N TYR A 767 57.40 3.78 12.05
CA TYR A 767 57.31 4.04 10.62
C TYR A 767 57.35 2.71 9.86
N ASP A 768 56.37 2.50 8.99
CA ASP A 768 56.27 1.29 8.18
C ASP A 768 57.00 1.49 6.84
N GLN A 769 58.29 1.13 6.79
CA GLN A 769 59.06 1.09 5.54
C GLN A 769 59.04 -0.32 4.96
N ARG A 770 58.27 -0.52 3.88
CA ARG A 770 58.00 -1.82 3.26
C ARG A 770 59.22 -2.49 2.58
N PHE A 771 60.44 -1.94 2.71
CA PHE A 771 61.70 -2.46 2.13
C PHE A 771 62.96 -1.97 2.90
N ASN A 772 63.18 -2.41 4.15
CA ASN A 772 64.50 -2.81 4.72
C ASN A 772 64.40 -3.13 6.22
N ASN A 773 65.34 -3.92 6.75
CA ASN A 773 65.18 -4.67 8.01
C ASN A 773 65.54 -3.94 9.33
N ASP A 774 65.96 -2.67 9.32
CA ASP A 774 66.37 -1.95 10.54
C ASP A 774 65.31 -0.95 11.02
N ALA A 775 64.40 -1.41 11.88
CA ALA A 775 63.40 -0.57 12.53
C ALA A 775 64.01 0.21 13.72
N SER A 776 64.09 1.53 13.62
CA SER A 776 64.46 2.41 14.75
C SER A 776 63.22 3.03 15.41
N GLU A 777 62.82 2.50 16.57
CA GLU A 777 61.75 3.10 17.39
C GLU A 777 62.18 4.47 17.93
N LYS A 778 61.28 5.47 17.85
CA LYS A 778 61.47 6.79 18.48
C LYS A 778 60.32 7.09 19.44
N PHE A 779 60.69 7.58 20.61
CA PHE A 779 59.78 8.00 21.68
C PHE A 779 59.84 9.52 21.86
N LEU A 780 58.69 10.14 22.11
CA LEU A 780 58.54 11.57 22.40
C LEU A 780 57.84 11.73 23.74
N SER A 781 58.31 12.62 24.61
CA SER A 781 57.80 12.83 25.97
C SER A 781 57.66 14.31 26.32
N SER A 782 56.58 14.66 27.04
CA SER A 782 56.32 16.01 27.54
C SER A 782 55.58 15.94 28.89
N LEU A 783 55.86 16.87 29.81
CA LEU A 783 55.33 16.88 31.17
C LEU A 783 54.70 18.26 31.47
N LEU A 784 53.48 18.24 32.04
CA LEU A 784 52.72 19.42 32.43
C LEU A 784 52.32 19.30 33.91
N GLN A 785 52.55 20.35 34.69
CA GLN A 785 52.22 20.40 36.11
C GLN A 785 51.01 21.31 36.32
N VAL A 786 50.00 20.84 37.05
CA VAL A 786 48.71 21.52 37.26
C VAL A 786 48.41 21.54 38.76
N ASN A 787 48.17 22.73 39.32
CA ASN A 787 47.66 22.89 40.68
C ASN A 787 46.16 23.18 40.60
N VAL A 788 45.34 22.47 41.36
CA VAL A 788 43.87 22.67 41.37
C VAL A 788 43.52 23.63 42.51
N THR A 789 43.50 24.92 42.21
CA THR A 789 43.32 26.01 43.20
C THR A 789 41.99 26.73 43.08
N GLU A 790 41.44 26.84 41.87
CA GLU A 790 40.17 27.50 41.59
C GLU A 790 39.20 26.56 40.86
N TYR A 791 37.90 26.86 40.92
CA TYR A 791 36.87 26.03 40.27
C TYR A 791 36.95 26.03 38.73
N SER A 792 37.73 26.94 38.12
CA SER A 792 38.09 26.95 36.70
C SER A 792 39.06 25.85 36.27
N ASP A 793 39.80 25.28 37.22
CA ASP A 793 40.91 24.34 36.92
C ASP A 793 40.38 22.93 36.61
N TYR A 794 39.09 22.67 36.88
CA TYR A 794 38.37 21.46 36.49
C TYR A 794 37.97 21.53 35.01
N GLY A 795 38.66 20.79 34.15
CA GLY A 795 38.40 20.76 32.71
C GLY A 795 39.03 19.55 32.00
N HIS A 796 39.02 19.59 30.66
CA HIS A 796 39.67 18.58 29.81
C HIS A 796 40.96 19.12 29.21
N TYR A 797 42.07 18.44 29.47
CA TYR A 797 43.42 18.79 29.02
C TYR A 797 43.87 17.76 27.99
N SER A 798 44.25 18.17 26.77
CA SER A 798 44.59 17.25 25.69
C SER A 798 45.98 17.47 25.09
N CYS A 799 46.62 16.36 24.70
CA CYS A 799 47.93 16.27 24.05
C CYS A 799 47.72 15.79 22.61
N LEU A 800 48.13 16.60 21.62
CA LEU A 800 47.91 16.36 20.19
C LEU A 800 49.22 16.00 19.47
N VAL A 801 49.27 14.82 18.82
CA VAL A 801 50.39 14.40 17.97
C VAL A 801 49.82 13.76 16.70
N ARG A 802 50.25 14.24 15.51
CA ARG A 802 49.86 13.72 14.17
C ARG A 802 48.36 13.37 14.05
N ASN A 803 47.49 14.33 14.40
CA ASN A 803 46.03 14.20 14.31
C ASN A 803 45.39 13.16 15.26
N THR A 804 46.16 12.59 16.19
CA THR A 804 45.65 11.79 17.32
C THR A 804 45.81 12.56 18.63
N THR A 805 44.76 12.55 19.46
CA THR A 805 44.70 13.23 20.77
C THR A 805 44.52 12.24 21.91
N ALA A 806 45.28 12.41 22.99
CA ALA A 806 45.04 11.75 24.28
C ALA A 806 44.83 12.83 25.36
N GLY A 807 44.06 12.57 26.41
CA GLY A 807 43.67 13.63 27.36
C GLY A 807 43.37 13.18 28.78
N PHE A 808 43.29 14.17 29.66
CA PHE A 808 43.00 14.06 31.08
C PHE A 808 41.78 14.91 31.41
N THR A 809 40.82 14.36 32.16
CA THR A 809 39.55 15.04 32.46
C THR A 809 39.35 15.14 33.96
N LEU A 810 39.32 16.35 34.49
CA LEU A 810 39.21 16.64 35.92
C LEU A 810 37.74 16.77 36.32
N HIS A 811 37.22 15.81 37.08
CA HIS A 811 35.78 15.67 37.35
C HIS A 811 35.43 15.87 38.83
N ARG A 812 34.15 16.21 39.10
CA ARG A 812 33.63 16.52 40.43
C ARG A 812 32.52 15.51 40.81
N PRO A 813 32.58 14.86 41.98
CA PRO A 813 31.53 13.95 42.42
C PRO A 813 30.26 14.70 42.87
N GLY A 814 29.08 14.25 42.42
CA GLY A 814 27.79 14.82 42.78
C GLY A 814 26.61 13.87 42.52
N THR A 815 25.73 13.70 43.50
CA THR A 815 24.63 12.72 43.50
C THR A 815 23.35 13.24 42.84
N ALA A 816 22.70 12.40 42.01
CA ALA A 816 21.42 12.73 41.36
C ALA A 816 20.19 12.51 42.26
N SER A 817 19.13 13.32 42.07
CA SER A 817 17.84 13.19 42.76
C SER A 817 16.67 13.11 41.76
N HIS A 818 15.75 12.18 41.99
CA HIS A 818 14.68 11.80 41.06
C HIS A 818 13.49 12.79 40.95
N ILE A 819 13.56 13.96 41.59
CA ILE A 819 12.45 14.92 41.65
C ILE A 819 12.21 15.63 40.30
N ALA A 820 13.25 15.85 39.51
CA ALA A 820 13.15 16.58 38.24
C ALA A 820 12.27 15.87 37.18
N GLY A 821 12.26 14.53 37.15
CA GLY A 821 11.50 13.76 36.16
C GLY A 821 9.98 13.88 36.32
N VAL A 822 9.50 13.99 37.56
CA VAL A 822 8.06 14.14 37.84
C VAL A 822 7.57 15.54 37.47
N ILE A 823 8.38 16.57 37.75
CA ILE A 823 8.08 17.96 37.37
C ILE A 823 8.08 18.09 35.83
N ALA A 824 9.06 17.49 35.14
CA ALA A 824 9.12 17.50 33.68
C ALA A 824 7.88 16.86 33.02
N ALA A 825 7.35 15.76 33.57
CA ALA A 825 6.14 15.11 33.05
C ALA A 825 4.90 16.02 33.10
N PHE A 826 4.68 16.72 34.22
CA PHE A 826 3.57 17.68 34.34
C PHE A 826 3.74 18.91 33.44
N VAL A 827 4.97 19.41 33.30
CA VAL A 827 5.29 20.52 32.38
C VAL A 827 5.00 20.12 30.92
N VAL A 828 5.36 18.88 30.50
CA VAL A 828 5.06 18.39 29.14
C VAL A 828 3.55 18.31 28.88
N VAL A 829 2.74 17.83 29.82
CA VAL A 829 1.28 17.78 29.65
C VAL A 829 0.69 19.19 29.54
N LEU A 830 1.15 20.14 30.35
CA LEU A 830 0.71 21.54 30.27
C LEU A 830 1.11 22.19 28.93
N ILE A 831 2.33 21.94 28.45
CA ILE A 831 2.81 22.38 27.14
C ILE A 831 1.96 21.79 26.00
N LEU A 832 1.57 20.51 26.07
CA LEU A 832 0.74 19.89 25.03
C LEU A 832 -0.67 20.52 24.97
N VAL A 833 -1.29 20.82 26.11
CA VAL A 833 -2.60 21.52 26.14
C VAL A 833 -2.47 22.94 25.60
N LEU A 834 -1.43 23.68 26.01
CA LEU A 834 -1.16 25.02 25.48
C LEU A 834 -0.83 24.99 23.97
N ALA A 835 -0.11 23.97 23.49
CA ALA A 835 0.22 23.79 22.08
C ALA A 835 -1.03 23.53 21.21
N VAL A 836 -2.01 22.77 21.70
CA VAL A 836 -3.30 22.58 21.01
C VAL A 836 -4.08 23.91 20.94
N LEU A 837 -4.15 24.66 22.05
CA LEU A 837 -4.82 25.97 22.08
C LEU A 837 -4.13 27.00 21.17
N LEU A 838 -2.79 27.03 21.18
CA LEU A 838 -1.98 27.85 20.27
C LEU A 838 -2.15 27.41 18.82
N TRP A 839 -2.21 26.11 18.51
CA TRP A 839 -2.42 25.63 17.14
C TRP A 839 -3.77 26.07 16.57
N VAL A 840 -4.85 25.99 17.36
CA VAL A 840 -6.17 26.47 16.94
C VAL A 840 -6.16 27.98 16.67
N LYS A 841 -5.49 28.78 17.53
CA LYS A 841 -5.49 30.24 17.44
C LYS A 841 -4.46 30.83 16.45
N CYS A 842 -3.35 30.14 16.22
CA CYS A 842 -2.21 30.60 15.43
C CYS A 842 -1.99 29.76 14.16
N ARG A 843 -2.99 29.01 13.69
CA ARG A 843 -2.91 28.11 12.52
C ARG A 843 -2.24 28.73 11.28
N LEU A 844 -2.56 29.99 10.97
CA LEU A 844 -1.95 30.71 9.84
C LEU A 844 -0.50 31.10 10.11
N ASP A 845 -0.18 31.53 11.33
CA ASP A 845 1.19 31.85 11.74
C ASP A 845 2.09 30.61 11.77
N VAL A 846 1.56 29.45 12.19
CA VAL A 846 2.27 28.16 12.14
C VAL A 846 2.49 27.71 10.70
N LYS A 847 1.53 27.92 9.78
CA LYS A 847 1.73 27.67 8.34
C LYS A 847 2.79 28.59 7.74
N LEU A 848 2.77 29.88 8.08
CA LEU A 848 3.78 30.85 7.65
C LEU A 848 5.16 30.50 8.18
N TRP A 849 5.26 30.16 9.46
CA TRP A 849 6.50 29.69 10.08
C TRP A 849 7.02 28.40 9.42
N TYR A 850 6.15 27.41 9.19
CA TYR A 850 6.54 26.17 8.51
C TYR A 850 7.04 26.44 7.08
N ARG A 851 6.37 27.32 6.33
CA ARG A 851 6.83 27.74 5.00
C ARG A 851 8.18 28.47 5.07
N ASN A 852 8.39 29.32 6.07
CA ASN A 852 9.64 30.05 6.25
C ASN A 852 10.77 29.18 6.84
N ALA A 853 10.46 28.04 7.46
CA ALA A 853 11.46 27.10 7.98
C ALA A 853 11.83 26.00 6.95
N TYR A 854 10.84 25.48 6.21
CA TYR A 854 10.96 24.27 5.40
C TYR A 854 10.39 24.37 3.97
N GLY A 855 9.79 25.49 3.59
CA GLY A 855 9.25 25.66 2.23
C GLY A 855 10.36 25.94 1.22
N ASP A 856 10.31 25.28 0.07
CA ASP A 856 11.28 25.46 -1.02
C ASP A 856 11.31 26.91 -1.53
N TYR A 857 12.46 27.34 -2.06
CA TYR A 857 12.63 28.65 -2.67
C TYR A 857 12.49 28.55 -4.20
N GLU A 858 11.71 29.45 -4.79
CA GLU A 858 11.60 29.61 -6.26
C GLU A 858 12.81 30.41 -6.78
N ILE A 859 13.95 29.75 -6.96
CA ILE A 859 15.21 30.33 -7.49
C ILE A 859 15.48 29.76 -8.89
N TYR A 860 16.15 30.53 -9.76
CA TYR A 860 16.57 30.15 -11.12
C TYR A 860 15.45 30.02 -12.17
N ASP A 861 14.31 30.67 -11.96
CA ASP A 861 13.20 30.72 -12.91
C ASP A 861 13.32 31.82 -13.98
N GLY A 862 14.37 32.64 -13.95
CA GLY A 862 14.60 33.73 -14.91
C GLY A 862 13.56 34.85 -14.89
N LYS A 863 12.67 34.88 -13.89
CA LYS A 863 11.64 35.91 -13.72
C LYS A 863 12.19 37.06 -12.88
N ILE A 864 11.81 38.28 -13.27
CA ILE A 864 12.38 39.53 -12.75
C ILE A 864 11.55 40.05 -11.55
N CYS A 865 10.23 39.80 -11.57
CA CYS A 865 9.29 40.31 -10.56
C CYS A 865 8.55 39.17 -9.82
N ASP A 866 8.26 39.39 -8.54
CA ASP A 866 7.56 38.41 -7.70
C ASP A 866 6.05 38.37 -7.99
N ALA A 867 5.45 39.52 -8.33
CA ALA A 867 4.10 39.56 -8.88
C ALA A 867 3.85 40.75 -9.79
N TYR A 868 3.01 40.54 -10.80
CA TYR A 868 2.34 41.59 -11.56
C TYR A 868 0.99 41.89 -10.91
N VAL A 869 0.64 43.17 -10.74
CA VAL A 869 -0.68 43.57 -10.23
C VAL A 869 -1.50 44.22 -11.33
N SER A 870 -2.57 43.54 -11.74
CA SER A 870 -3.61 44.06 -12.62
C SER A 870 -4.67 44.81 -11.80
N TYR A 871 -4.95 46.05 -12.19
CA TYR A 871 -5.97 46.90 -11.59
C TYR A 871 -6.45 47.95 -12.61
N VAL A 872 -7.66 48.51 -12.43
CA VAL A 872 -8.15 49.63 -13.26
C VAL A 872 -7.66 50.95 -12.69
N ASN A 873 -7.36 51.94 -13.54
CA ASN A 873 -6.87 53.27 -13.13
C ASN A 873 -7.96 54.17 -12.49
N THR A 874 -8.87 53.59 -11.68
CA THR A 874 -9.86 54.34 -10.88
C THR A 874 -9.21 54.98 -9.66
N VAL A 875 -9.82 56.06 -9.16
CA VAL A 875 -9.32 56.75 -7.94
C VAL A 875 -9.32 55.83 -6.70
N HIS A 876 -10.20 54.83 -6.65
CA HIS A 876 -10.30 53.91 -5.53
C HIS A 876 -9.25 52.79 -5.62
N ASP A 877 -9.17 52.09 -6.75
CA ASP A 877 -8.24 50.97 -6.91
C ASP A 877 -6.80 51.44 -7.01
N ARG A 878 -6.52 52.58 -7.68
CA ARG A 878 -5.19 53.20 -7.67
C ARG A 878 -4.72 53.57 -6.27
N LYS A 879 -5.63 54.03 -5.40
CA LYS A 879 -5.30 54.31 -3.99
C LYS A 879 -5.04 53.02 -3.20
N PHE A 880 -5.86 52.00 -3.40
CA PHE A 880 -5.67 50.69 -2.76
C PHE A 880 -4.33 50.06 -3.18
N VAL A 881 -4.03 50.00 -4.48
CA VAL A 881 -2.80 49.39 -4.99
C VAL A 881 -1.57 50.19 -4.56
N ASN A 882 -1.53 51.51 -4.78
CA ASN A 882 -0.30 52.29 -4.55
C ASN A 882 -0.05 52.69 -3.09
N PHE A 883 -1.09 52.85 -2.25
CA PHE A 883 -0.90 53.24 -0.84
C PHE A 883 -1.09 52.10 0.18
N ILE A 884 -1.74 50.99 -0.19
CA ILE A 884 -2.00 49.88 0.73
C ILE A 884 -1.28 48.61 0.27
N LEU A 885 -1.53 48.12 -0.95
CA LEU A 885 -0.98 46.85 -1.43
C LEU A 885 0.53 46.91 -1.67
N LYS A 886 0.99 47.85 -2.49
CA LYS A 886 2.40 48.01 -2.87
C LYS A 886 3.29 48.27 -1.65
N PRO A 887 3.04 49.29 -0.79
CA PRO A 887 3.96 49.60 0.31
C PRO A 887 4.00 48.48 1.35
N HIS A 888 2.93 47.69 1.51
CA HIS A 888 2.89 46.60 2.46
C HIS A 888 3.65 45.35 1.95
N LEU A 889 3.63 45.05 0.66
CA LEU A 889 4.39 43.92 0.10
C LEU A 889 5.87 44.25 -0.14
N GLU A 890 6.17 45.44 -0.66
CA GLU A 890 7.55 45.87 -0.94
C GLU A 890 8.32 46.21 0.34
N ASN A 891 7.83 47.13 1.18
CA ASN A 891 8.60 47.61 2.33
C ASN A 891 8.65 46.63 3.52
N ARG A 892 7.67 45.72 3.65
CA ARG A 892 7.57 44.81 4.81
C ARG A 892 8.04 43.39 4.51
N TYR A 893 7.84 42.91 3.29
CA TYR A 893 8.16 41.54 2.88
C TYR A 893 9.21 41.48 1.76
N SER A 894 9.73 42.62 1.32
CA SER A 894 10.80 42.75 0.31
C SER A 894 10.48 42.08 -1.03
N TYR A 895 9.20 42.03 -1.40
CA TYR A 895 8.78 41.58 -2.73
C TYR A 895 9.02 42.66 -3.79
N LYS A 896 9.39 42.27 -5.01
CA LYS A 896 9.44 43.17 -6.17
C LYS A 896 8.11 43.08 -6.94
N LEU A 897 7.31 44.15 -6.92
CA LEU A 897 6.06 44.21 -7.66
C LEU A 897 6.20 45.01 -8.96
N HIS A 898 5.63 44.50 -10.05
CA HIS A 898 5.45 45.27 -11.27
C HIS A 898 4.01 45.79 -11.36
N LEU A 899 3.88 47.10 -11.56
CA LEU A 899 2.63 47.81 -11.80
C LEU A 899 2.73 48.44 -13.18
N ASN A 900 1.68 48.32 -14.00
CA ASN A 900 1.51 49.18 -15.17
C ASN A 900 0.23 50.00 -14.98
N ASP A 901 0.27 51.28 -15.36
CA ASP A 901 -0.83 52.23 -15.22
C ASP A 901 -1.67 52.36 -16.52
N THR A 902 -1.28 51.65 -17.58
CA THR A 902 -2.05 51.51 -18.82
C THR A 902 -3.30 50.65 -18.60
N ASP A 903 -4.48 51.14 -18.96
CA ASP A 903 -5.71 50.36 -18.86
C ASP A 903 -5.65 49.09 -19.72
N ILE A 904 -5.95 47.96 -19.09
CA ILE A 904 -5.81 46.63 -19.69
C ILE A 904 -6.97 46.36 -20.65
N LEU A 905 -6.68 46.59 -21.94
CA LEU A 905 -7.33 46.07 -23.15
C LEU A 905 -8.67 46.69 -23.61
N PRO A 906 -8.64 47.54 -24.65
CA PRO A 906 -9.80 47.80 -25.51
C PRO A 906 -9.85 46.79 -26.68
N ALA A 907 -10.67 45.74 -26.54
CA ALA A 907 -11.20 44.85 -27.59
C ALA A 907 -10.25 44.10 -28.57
N SER A 908 -8.97 44.45 -28.71
CA SER A 908 -8.00 43.76 -29.57
C SER A 908 -7.16 42.73 -28.79
N GLU A 909 -6.27 42.03 -29.50
CA GLU A 909 -5.28 41.12 -28.92
C GLU A 909 -4.50 41.78 -27.77
N PRO A 910 -4.12 41.01 -26.73
CA PRO A 910 -3.38 41.57 -25.61
C PRO A 910 -2.06 42.16 -26.09
N SER A 911 -1.79 43.42 -25.74
CA SER A 911 -0.54 44.09 -26.11
C SER A 911 0.65 43.21 -25.73
N ALA A 912 1.62 43.07 -26.64
CA ALA A 912 2.79 42.21 -26.40
C ALA A 912 3.52 42.58 -25.09
N GLU A 913 3.49 43.87 -24.72
CA GLU A 913 3.96 44.40 -23.44
C GLU A 913 3.27 43.76 -22.21
N LEU A 914 1.94 43.59 -22.23
CA LEU A 914 1.21 42.92 -21.15
C LEU A 914 1.62 41.45 -21.02
N LEU A 915 1.72 40.74 -22.15
CA LEU A 915 2.16 39.35 -22.18
C LEU A 915 3.62 39.19 -21.70
N MET A 916 4.52 40.10 -22.08
CA MET A 916 5.89 40.15 -21.56
C MET A 916 5.92 40.43 -20.05
N ASN A 917 5.15 41.41 -19.56
CA ASN A 917 5.18 41.80 -18.14
C ASN A 917 4.55 40.73 -17.21
N VAL A 918 3.54 40.01 -17.69
CA VAL A 918 2.99 38.84 -16.98
C VAL A 918 3.96 37.66 -17.03
N SER A 919 4.59 37.35 -18.17
CA SER A 919 5.56 36.24 -18.27
C SER A 919 6.82 36.48 -17.42
N ARG A 920 7.29 37.73 -17.34
CA ARG A 920 8.38 38.20 -16.45
C ARG A 920 8.06 38.12 -14.94
N SER A 921 6.82 37.78 -14.55
CA SER A 921 6.33 37.81 -13.16
C SER A 921 5.93 36.43 -12.63
N ARG A 922 6.25 36.12 -11.35
CA ARG A 922 5.99 34.80 -10.73
C ARG A 922 4.54 34.54 -10.36
N ARG A 923 3.77 35.58 -10.05
CA ARG A 923 2.34 35.53 -9.74
C ARG A 923 1.59 36.66 -10.43
N LEU A 924 0.31 36.44 -10.66
CA LEU A 924 -0.63 37.43 -11.14
C LEU A 924 -1.60 37.77 -10.00
N ILE A 925 -1.64 39.03 -9.58
CA ILE A 925 -2.62 39.58 -8.64
C ILE A 925 -3.62 40.42 -9.45
N VAL A 926 -4.92 40.15 -9.30
CA VAL A 926 -5.99 40.90 -9.95
C VAL A 926 -6.86 41.54 -8.88
N VAL A 927 -6.94 42.87 -8.86
CA VAL A 927 -7.88 43.62 -8.01
C VAL A 927 -9.23 43.68 -8.72
N LEU A 928 -10.11 42.75 -8.39
CA LEU A 928 -11.40 42.55 -9.05
C LEU A 928 -12.48 43.42 -8.36
N SER A 929 -12.37 44.73 -8.57
CA SER A 929 -13.38 45.70 -8.16
C SER A 929 -14.61 45.67 -9.08
N LYS A 930 -15.70 46.31 -8.64
CA LYS A 930 -16.86 46.55 -9.52
C LYS A 930 -16.47 47.20 -10.85
N SER A 931 -15.60 48.21 -10.84
CA SER A 931 -15.15 48.89 -12.07
C SER A 931 -14.25 48.02 -12.96
N TYR A 932 -13.56 47.02 -12.40
CA TYR A 932 -12.85 45.99 -13.18
C TYR A 932 -13.84 45.10 -13.94
N LEU A 933 -14.95 44.71 -13.28
CA LEU A 933 -15.99 43.87 -13.88
C LEU A 933 -16.85 44.60 -14.92
N GLU A 934 -16.98 45.93 -14.81
CA GLU A 934 -17.72 46.78 -15.74
C GLU A 934 -16.96 47.08 -17.06
N GLN A 935 -15.70 46.63 -17.21
CA GLN A 935 -14.98 46.73 -18.48
C GLN A 935 -15.61 45.85 -19.57
N ASP A 936 -15.65 46.34 -20.81
CA ASP A 936 -16.39 45.70 -21.93
C ASP A 936 -16.02 44.22 -22.18
N TRP A 937 -14.74 43.85 -21.96
CA TRP A 937 -14.28 42.47 -22.12
C TRP A 937 -14.75 41.56 -20.96
N CYS A 938 -14.84 42.10 -19.74
CA CYS A 938 -15.39 41.39 -18.57
C CYS A 938 -16.92 41.26 -18.65
N ALA A 939 -17.62 42.26 -19.20
CA ALA A 939 -19.07 42.19 -19.39
C ALA A 939 -19.46 41.12 -20.43
N ASN A 940 -18.75 41.07 -21.57
CA ASN A 940 -19.16 40.24 -22.70
C ASN A 940 -18.49 38.85 -22.76
N ASN A 941 -17.20 38.72 -22.44
CA ASN A 941 -16.41 37.50 -22.66
C ASN A 941 -15.61 37.01 -21.43
N PHE A 942 -16.09 37.28 -20.20
CA PHE A 942 -15.39 36.92 -18.96
C PHE A 942 -14.86 35.49 -18.91
N ARG A 943 -15.63 34.52 -19.41
CA ARG A 943 -15.25 33.10 -19.36
C ARG A 943 -13.95 32.83 -20.12
N GLU A 944 -13.81 33.39 -21.32
CA GLU A 944 -12.64 33.17 -22.18
C GLU A 944 -11.43 33.96 -21.71
N GLY A 945 -11.62 35.21 -21.27
CA GLY A 945 -10.58 35.98 -20.59
C GLY A 945 -10.05 35.27 -19.34
N PHE A 946 -10.94 34.70 -18.51
CA PHE A 946 -10.57 33.93 -17.32
C PHE A 946 -9.78 32.66 -17.66
N TRP A 947 -10.15 31.92 -18.72
CA TRP A 947 -9.37 30.77 -19.19
C TRP A 947 -7.96 31.18 -19.64
N ARG A 948 -7.82 32.22 -20.48
CA ARG A 948 -6.51 32.74 -20.92
C ARG A 948 -5.65 33.24 -19.75
N LEU A 949 -6.24 33.83 -18.71
CA LEU A 949 -5.50 34.26 -17.50
C LEU A 949 -4.98 33.08 -16.66
N MET A 950 -5.69 31.95 -16.64
CA MET A 950 -5.22 30.71 -16.00
C MET A 950 -4.16 29.97 -16.82
N GLU A 951 -4.17 30.14 -18.15
CA GLU A 951 -3.15 29.63 -19.06
C GLU A 951 -1.83 30.42 -18.91
N LEU A 952 -1.92 31.75 -18.85
CA LEU A 952 -0.77 32.64 -18.65
C LEU A 952 -0.16 32.59 -17.24
N SER A 953 -0.90 32.13 -16.23
CA SER A 953 -0.41 32.09 -14.85
C SER A 953 -0.93 30.89 -14.05
N HIS A 954 0.00 30.07 -13.54
CA HIS A 954 -0.35 29.01 -12.59
C HIS A 954 -0.83 29.62 -11.26
N LYS A 955 -2.14 29.55 -11.01
CA LYS A 955 -2.86 30.00 -9.80
C LYS A 955 -2.84 31.52 -9.59
N PRO A 956 -3.60 32.28 -10.39
CA PRO A 956 -3.83 33.72 -10.15
C PRO A 956 -4.50 33.98 -8.79
N ILE A 957 -4.24 35.17 -8.24
CA ILE A 957 -4.75 35.67 -6.97
C ILE A 957 -5.75 36.80 -7.25
N PHE A 958 -7.02 36.60 -6.90
CA PHE A 958 -8.05 37.64 -7.01
C PHE A 958 -8.32 38.26 -5.64
N ILE A 959 -8.31 39.59 -5.57
CA ILE A 959 -8.69 40.38 -4.40
C ILE A 959 -10.03 41.05 -4.69
N MET A 960 -11.03 40.83 -3.84
CA MET A 960 -12.36 41.46 -3.93
C MET A 960 -12.73 42.15 -2.62
N TYR A 961 -13.47 43.26 -2.68
CA TYR A 961 -14.01 43.92 -1.50
C TYR A 961 -15.21 43.13 -0.92
N GLU A 962 -15.27 42.93 0.40
CA GLU A 962 -16.31 42.07 1.02
C GLU A 962 -17.74 42.62 0.84
N SER A 963 -17.91 43.95 0.80
CA SER A 963 -19.19 44.59 0.48
C SER A 963 -19.68 44.20 -0.92
N GLU A 964 -18.82 44.34 -1.92
CA GLU A 964 -19.13 44.04 -3.32
C GLU A 964 -19.37 42.54 -3.55
N TYR A 965 -18.61 41.68 -2.86
CA TYR A 965 -18.79 40.23 -2.91
C TYR A 965 -20.14 39.74 -2.33
N ARG A 966 -20.73 40.48 -1.37
CA ARG A 966 -22.04 40.16 -0.80
C ARG A 966 -23.22 40.68 -1.63
N GLU A 967 -23.04 41.78 -2.36
CA GLU A 967 -24.10 42.43 -3.14
C GLU A 967 -24.19 41.92 -4.59
N MET A 968 -23.13 41.33 -5.16
CA MET A 968 -23.12 40.93 -6.57
C MET A 968 -23.61 39.51 -6.86
N SER A 969 -24.72 39.39 -7.60
CA SER A 969 -25.12 38.19 -8.34
C SER A 969 -24.49 38.14 -9.75
N HIS A 970 -23.20 38.45 -9.88
CA HIS A 970 -22.50 38.46 -11.18
C HIS A 970 -22.02 37.04 -11.57
N PRO A 971 -22.17 36.59 -12.84
CA PRO A 971 -21.76 35.24 -13.29
C PRO A 971 -20.28 34.91 -13.04
N ALA A 972 -19.40 35.92 -12.99
CA ALA A 972 -18.00 35.77 -12.60
C ALA A 972 -17.80 35.10 -11.23
N THR A 973 -18.63 35.42 -10.23
CA THR A 973 -18.47 34.87 -8.87
C THR A 973 -18.83 33.39 -8.79
N LEU A 974 -19.73 32.91 -9.65
CA LEU A 974 -20.06 31.49 -9.79
C LEU A 974 -18.90 30.71 -10.41
N LEU A 975 -18.26 31.27 -11.44
CA LEU A 975 -17.09 30.69 -12.10
C LEU A 975 -15.88 30.58 -11.15
N LEU A 976 -15.58 31.65 -10.41
CA LEU A 976 -14.53 31.65 -9.37
C LEU A 976 -14.81 30.62 -8.26
N LYS A 977 -16.07 30.47 -7.83
CA LYS A 977 -16.47 29.43 -6.88
C LYS A 977 -16.31 28.01 -7.45
N LYS A 978 -16.59 27.81 -8.74
CA LYS A 978 -16.42 26.52 -9.43
C LYS A 978 -14.94 26.10 -9.52
N HIS A 979 -14.04 27.05 -9.80
CA HIS A 979 -12.59 26.83 -9.93
C HIS A 979 -11.77 27.15 -8.66
N LYS A 980 -12.39 27.05 -7.48
CA LYS A 980 -11.77 27.35 -6.17
C LYS A 980 -10.51 26.51 -5.82
N ARG A 981 -10.20 25.46 -6.58
CA ARG A 981 -8.96 24.66 -6.44
C ARG A 981 -7.79 25.21 -7.26
N ASP A 982 -8.11 25.92 -8.34
CA ASP A 982 -7.16 26.36 -9.37
C ASP A 982 -6.82 27.85 -9.19
N VAL A 983 -7.63 28.59 -8.43
CA VAL A 983 -7.55 30.04 -8.23
C VAL A 983 -7.65 30.40 -6.75
N THR A 984 -6.86 31.40 -6.32
CA THR A 984 -6.92 31.95 -4.96
C THR A 984 -7.83 33.17 -4.93
N LEU A 985 -8.87 33.15 -4.09
CA LEU A 985 -9.77 34.30 -3.87
C LEU A 985 -9.62 34.81 -2.44
N LEU A 986 -9.26 36.09 -2.30
CA LEU A 986 -9.07 36.78 -1.01
C LEU A 986 -10.08 37.93 -0.88
N LEU A 987 -10.69 38.05 0.31
CA LEU A 987 -11.68 39.09 0.61
C LEU A 987 -11.06 40.20 1.46
N TRP A 988 -11.15 41.44 0.96
CA TRP A 988 -10.74 42.63 1.70
C TRP A 988 -11.90 43.17 2.54
N ASN A 989 -11.67 43.33 3.85
CA ASN A 989 -12.68 43.87 4.77
C ASN A 989 -12.08 44.82 5.82
N SER A 990 -12.93 45.34 6.71
CA SER A 990 -12.52 46.30 7.75
C SER A 990 -11.47 45.76 8.72
N LYS A 991 -11.36 44.43 8.90
CA LYS A 991 -10.31 43.79 9.71
C LYS A 991 -8.99 43.67 8.94
N SER A 992 -9.05 43.55 7.61
CA SER A 992 -7.88 43.48 6.71
C SER A 992 -6.99 44.72 6.75
N MET A 993 -7.52 45.87 7.19
CA MET A 993 -6.77 47.11 7.40
C MET A 993 -5.63 46.96 8.42
N THR A 994 -5.72 45.99 9.34
CA THR A 994 -4.59 45.66 10.24
C THR A 994 -3.59 44.75 9.51
N PRO A 995 -2.27 45.05 9.57
CA PRO A 995 -1.26 44.30 8.83
C PRO A 995 -1.03 42.88 9.36
N SER A 996 -1.51 42.58 10.56
CA SER A 996 -1.48 41.25 11.20
C SER A 996 -2.77 40.44 10.96
N SER A 997 -3.67 40.91 10.10
CA SER A 997 -4.93 40.23 9.78
C SER A 997 -4.73 38.94 8.99
N GLU A 998 -5.76 38.10 8.96
CA GLU A 998 -5.75 36.84 8.22
C GLU A 998 -5.55 37.05 6.72
N PHE A 999 -6.11 38.13 6.15
CA PHE A 999 -5.93 38.51 4.74
C PHE A 999 -4.44 38.60 4.33
N TRP A 1000 -3.62 39.34 5.08
CA TRP A 1000 -2.20 39.48 4.75
C TRP A 1000 -1.43 38.17 4.95
N LYS A 1001 -1.82 37.37 5.96
CA LYS A 1001 -1.21 36.06 6.20
C LYS A 1001 -1.51 35.08 5.07
N GLU A 1002 -2.74 35.06 4.57
CA GLU A 1002 -3.14 34.22 3.43
C GLU A 1002 -2.53 34.72 2.11
N LEU A 1003 -2.48 36.03 1.87
CA LEU A 1003 -1.81 36.61 0.70
C LEU A 1003 -0.32 36.23 0.67
N VAL A 1004 0.40 36.45 1.78
CA VAL A 1004 1.82 36.12 1.88
C VAL A 1004 2.06 34.63 1.70
N LEU A 1005 1.18 33.75 2.20
CA LEU A 1005 1.29 32.29 2.01
C LEU A 1005 1.26 31.84 0.53
N VAL A 1006 0.59 32.59 -0.35
CA VAL A 1006 0.43 32.25 -1.79
C VAL A 1006 1.46 32.96 -2.69
N MET A 1007 1.98 34.11 -2.25
CA MET A 1007 3.14 34.77 -2.85
C MET A 1007 4.38 33.85 -2.86
N PRO A 1008 5.33 34.02 -3.80
CA PRO A 1008 6.58 33.25 -3.82
C PRO A 1008 7.41 33.51 -2.55
N ARG A 1009 8.46 32.71 -2.34
CA ARG A 1009 9.38 32.90 -1.21
C ARG A 1009 10.59 33.73 -1.64
N SER A 1010 10.61 35.01 -1.27
CA SER A 1010 11.77 35.89 -1.51
C SER A 1010 12.97 35.48 -0.63
N VAL A 1011 14.18 35.64 -1.17
CA VAL A 1011 15.43 35.50 -0.42
C VAL A 1011 15.90 36.90 -0.03
N THR A 1012 16.05 37.17 1.27
CA THR A 1012 16.58 38.43 1.77
C THR A 1012 18.10 38.42 1.75
N TYR A 1013 18.69 39.09 0.77
CA TYR A 1013 20.15 39.29 0.68
C TYR A 1013 20.62 40.48 1.51
N SER A 1014 21.84 40.40 2.05
CA SER A 1014 22.51 41.57 2.63
C SER A 1014 22.91 42.54 1.52
N SER A 1015 22.65 43.83 1.73
CA SER A 1015 22.81 44.92 0.74
C SER A 1015 24.20 45.08 0.09
N THR A 1016 25.21 44.35 0.55
CA THR A 1016 26.58 44.35 0.03
C THR A 1016 26.87 43.27 -1.02
N MET A 1017 25.94 42.36 -1.31
CA MET A 1017 26.05 41.39 -2.40
C MET A 1017 24.97 41.67 -3.45
N ALA A 1018 25.37 41.74 -4.72
CA ALA A 1018 24.43 41.82 -5.83
C ALA A 1018 23.55 40.56 -5.89
N ASP A 1019 22.31 40.74 -6.35
CA ASP A 1019 21.30 39.67 -6.45
C ASP A 1019 21.87 38.50 -7.29
N PRO A 1020 22.05 37.28 -6.74
CA PRO A 1020 22.66 36.18 -7.47
C PRO A 1020 21.82 35.69 -8.66
N GLN A 1021 20.55 36.09 -8.78
CA GLN A 1021 19.79 35.91 -10.02
C GLN A 1021 20.38 36.71 -11.21
N THR A 1022 21.11 37.80 -10.95
CA THR A 1022 21.78 38.63 -11.97
C THR A 1022 23.25 38.28 -12.19
N GLN A 1023 23.87 37.48 -11.31
CA GLN A 1023 25.30 37.11 -11.43
C GLN A 1023 25.60 36.07 -12.53
N LEU A 1024 24.58 35.43 -13.10
CA LEU A 1024 24.70 34.40 -14.15
C LEU A 1024 24.06 34.80 -15.49
N GLN A 1025 23.62 36.05 -15.64
CA GLN A 1025 23.09 36.59 -16.89
C GLN A 1025 24.23 37.09 -17.81
N ASP A 1026 25.05 36.16 -18.30
CA ASP A 1026 25.89 36.37 -19.48
C ASP A 1026 25.09 36.19 -20.79
N ASP A 1027 23.90 35.58 -20.75
CA ASP A 1027 22.97 35.55 -21.88
C ASP A 1027 22.20 36.87 -21.99
N LYS A 1028 22.54 37.66 -23.02
CA LYS A 1028 21.77 38.83 -23.49
C LYS A 1028 20.51 38.39 -24.26
N ASP A 1029 19.58 37.73 -23.59
CA ASP A 1029 18.27 37.45 -24.17
C ASP A 1029 17.43 38.75 -24.22
N PRO A 1030 17.10 39.28 -25.41
CA PRO A 1030 16.43 40.58 -25.55
C PRO A 1030 15.04 40.64 -24.89
N MET A 1031 14.40 39.49 -24.66
CA MET A 1031 13.13 39.42 -23.92
C MET A 1031 13.29 39.59 -22.40
N LEU A 1032 14.51 39.46 -21.86
CA LEU A 1032 14.80 39.51 -20.42
C LEU A 1032 15.61 40.75 -20.00
N THR A 1033 16.10 41.56 -20.95
CA THR A 1033 16.64 42.89 -20.68
C THR A 1033 15.56 43.85 -20.16
N LEU A 1034 15.93 44.67 -19.16
CA LEU A 1034 15.02 45.65 -18.54
C LEU A 1034 14.59 46.74 -19.53
N ASP A 1035 15.56 47.23 -20.32
CA ASP A 1035 15.37 48.09 -21.49
C ASP A 1035 15.91 47.34 -22.73
N PRO A 1036 15.07 46.95 -23.71
CA PRO A 1036 15.55 46.34 -24.94
C PRO A 1036 16.03 47.41 -25.93
N ASP A 1037 17.34 47.44 -26.21
CA ASP A 1037 17.96 48.45 -27.11
C ASP A 1037 17.30 48.51 -28.51
N TYR A 1038 16.65 47.43 -28.97
CA TYR A 1038 15.97 47.37 -30.27
C TYR A 1038 14.74 48.30 -30.39
N LEU A 1039 14.19 48.80 -29.27
CA LEU A 1039 13.11 49.80 -29.27
C LEU A 1039 13.62 51.24 -29.41
N HIS A 1040 14.94 51.46 -29.29
CA HIS A 1040 15.57 52.76 -29.49
C HIS A 1040 16.31 52.83 -30.83
N CYS A 1041 15.55 52.94 -31.92
CA CYS A 1041 16.09 53.22 -33.25
C CYS A 1041 16.75 54.62 -33.30
N ARG A 1042 18.05 54.70 -33.03
CA ARG A 1042 18.92 55.68 -33.67
C ARG A 1042 19.65 55.01 -34.82
N ALA A 1043 19.55 55.60 -36.01
CA ALA A 1043 20.44 55.26 -37.10
C ALA A 1043 21.82 55.86 -36.81
N ASP A 1044 22.84 55.02 -36.70
CA ASP A 1044 24.23 55.42 -36.90
C ASP A 1044 24.81 54.61 -38.08
N PRO A 1045 25.64 55.22 -38.93
CA PRO A 1045 26.06 54.65 -40.21
C PRO A 1045 27.39 53.88 -40.14
N ASP A 1046 27.68 53.24 -41.28
CA ASP A 1046 28.92 52.60 -41.75
C ASP A 1046 29.33 51.21 -41.20
N PRO A 1047 29.54 50.24 -42.11
CA PRO A 1047 30.21 48.97 -41.84
C PRO A 1047 31.69 49.02 -42.26
N GLU A 1048 32.58 48.48 -41.42
CA GLU A 1048 33.95 47.96 -41.66
C GLU A 1048 34.83 48.29 -40.44
N GLY A 1049 35.68 47.34 -39.98
CA GLY A 1049 36.67 47.62 -38.94
C GLY A 1049 36.95 46.47 -37.99
N ASP A 1050 38.10 45.82 -38.18
CA ASP A 1050 38.65 44.74 -37.36
C ASP A 1050 39.36 45.25 -36.08
N LEU A 1051 39.70 44.32 -35.17
CA LEU A 1051 40.67 44.41 -34.06
C LEU A 1051 40.26 45.12 -32.75
N GLY A 1052 40.59 44.48 -31.62
CA GLY A 1052 41.26 45.20 -30.52
C GLY A 1052 40.75 45.08 -29.07
N ILE A 1053 41.06 43.96 -28.43
CA ILE A 1053 41.34 43.78 -26.98
C ILE A 1053 41.47 45.08 -26.13
N ARG A 1054 40.63 45.28 -25.08
CA ARG A 1054 41.05 45.41 -23.64
C ARG A 1054 39.94 45.83 -22.65
N VAL A 1055 39.90 45.12 -21.52
CA VAL A 1055 39.36 45.50 -20.18
C VAL A 1055 40.26 46.59 -19.51
N PRO A 1056 39.97 47.18 -18.31
CA PRO A 1056 38.80 47.06 -17.38
C PRO A 1056 38.35 48.40 -16.67
N ILE A 1057 37.54 48.28 -15.60
CA ILE A 1057 37.47 49.10 -14.35
C ILE A 1057 36.24 50.02 -14.12
N TYR A 1058 35.32 49.51 -13.27
CA TYR A 1058 34.64 50.11 -12.09
C TYR A 1058 34.28 51.62 -11.94
N LYS A 1059 33.09 51.77 -11.32
CA LYS A 1059 32.61 52.76 -10.30
C LYS A 1059 31.83 54.02 -10.73
N ALA A 1060 30.54 53.95 -10.39
CA ALA A 1060 29.79 54.93 -9.56
C ALA A 1060 29.17 56.18 -10.27
N PRO A 1061 28.14 56.82 -9.65
CA PRO A 1061 27.04 57.51 -10.36
C PRO A 1061 26.95 59.01 -9.96
N PRO A 1062 25.81 59.74 -9.96
CA PRO A 1062 24.50 59.66 -10.68
C PRO A 1062 24.34 60.98 -11.53
N PRO A 1063 23.26 61.81 -11.59
CA PRO A 1063 21.79 61.65 -11.38
C PRO A 1063 20.83 62.41 -12.37
N ARG A 1064 19.51 62.17 -12.21
CA ARG A 1064 18.37 63.16 -12.21
C ARG A 1064 17.86 63.91 -13.48
N VAL A 1065 16.51 63.82 -13.66
CA VAL A 1065 15.50 64.91 -13.69
C VAL A 1065 14.87 65.44 -15.02
N SER A 1066 13.54 65.22 -15.14
CA SER A 1066 12.47 66.06 -15.80
C SER A 1066 12.49 66.29 -17.33
N ALA A 1067 11.39 66.63 -18.04
CA ALA A 1067 9.93 66.55 -17.80
C ALA A 1067 9.14 66.94 -19.09
N LEU A 1068 7.92 66.40 -19.27
CA LEU A 1068 6.71 67.00 -19.97
C LEU A 1068 6.84 67.44 -21.47
N PRO A 1069 5.75 67.76 -22.20
CA PRO A 1069 4.53 66.95 -22.47
C PRO A 1069 3.94 67.08 -23.92
N CYS A 1070 2.84 66.35 -24.21
CA CYS A 1070 1.80 66.60 -25.27
C CYS A 1070 2.25 66.56 -26.77
N ALA A 1071 1.46 66.18 -27.79
CA ALA A 1071 0.01 66.24 -28.02
C ALA A 1071 -0.45 65.37 -29.25
N ASP A 1072 -1.74 65.03 -29.27
CA ASP A 1072 -2.70 64.89 -30.39
C ASP A 1072 -2.52 64.01 -31.66
N LEU A 1073 -3.65 63.37 -32.00
CA LEU A 1073 -3.99 62.57 -33.20
C LEU A 1073 -4.32 63.48 -34.42
N PRO A 1074 -4.38 63.01 -35.71
CA PRO A 1074 -5.54 62.20 -36.16
C PRO A 1074 -5.41 61.25 -37.40
N SER A 1075 -6.29 60.23 -37.42
CA SER A 1075 -7.06 59.65 -38.55
C SER A 1075 -6.44 59.07 -39.86
N ALA A 1076 -6.70 57.76 -40.05
CA ALA A 1076 -7.36 57.10 -41.21
C ALA A 1076 -6.62 56.66 -42.53
N THR A 1077 -6.42 55.32 -42.64
CA THR A 1077 -6.64 54.42 -43.83
C THR A 1077 -5.82 54.57 -45.15
N PRO A 1078 -5.71 53.52 -46.00
CA PRO A 1078 -5.42 52.09 -45.71
C PRO A 1078 -4.44 51.41 -46.74
N MET A 1079 -4.09 50.13 -46.48
CA MET A 1079 -3.52 49.11 -47.40
C MET A 1079 -2.18 49.36 -48.14
N ALA A 1080 -1.16 48.57 -47.78
CA ALA A 1080 -0.29 47.87 -48.73
C ALA A 1080 0.35 46.64 -48.04
N GLU A 1081 0.26 45.46 -48.63
CA GLU A 1081 0.91 44.24 -48.13
C GLU A 1081 2.42 44.27 -48.44
N LEU A 1082 3.26 43.93 -47.46
CA LEU A 1082 4.65 43.54 -47.69
C LEU A 1082 4.95 42.24 -46.94
N ARG A 1083 5.50 41.25 -47.64
CA ARG A 1083 5.87 39.95 -47.07
C ARG A 1083 7.00 40.10 -46.04
N PRO A 1084 6.98 39.38 -44.91
CA PRO A 1084 8.16 39.25 -44.05
C PRO A 1084 9.26 38.46 -44.77
N SER A 1085 10.50 38.87 -44.58
CA SER A 1085 11.69 38.10 -44.93
C SER A 1085 11.84 36.91 -43.97
N GLU A 1086 12.05 35.70 -44.50
CA GLU A 1086 12.42 34.54 -43.69
C GLU A 1086 13.74 34.81 -42.94
N ILE A 1087 13.74 34.53 -41.63
CA ILE A 1087 14.93 34.54 -40.79
C ILE A 1087 15.48 33.10 -40.77
N ASP A 1088 16.77 32.95 -41.05
CA ASP A 1088 17.43 31.63 -41.02
C ASP A 1088 17.58 31.14 -39.57
N ILE A 1089 16.82 30.10 -39.21
CA ILE A 1089 16.75 29.53 -37.86
C ILE A 1089 17.84 28.46 -37.62
N SER A 1090 18.67 28.14 -38.62
CA SER A 1090 19.61 27.01 -38.59
C SER A 1090 20.65 27.03 -37.45
N ASP A 1091 20.98 28.20 -36.89
CA ASP A 1091 22.02 28.34 -35.85
C ASP A 1091 21.49 28.19 -34.39
N LEU A 1092 20.18 28.13 -34.19
CA LEU A 1092 19.56 27.95 -32.86
C LEU A 1092 19.65 26.50 -32.33
N GLY A 1093 20.05 25.53 -33.16
CA GLY A 1093 20.07 24.10 -32.82
C GLY A 1093 21.17 23.63 -31.87
N SER A 1094 22.04 24.52 -31.36
CA SER A 1094 23.32 24.14 -30.71
C SER A 1094 23.39 24.29 -29.18
N ARG A 1095 22.30 24.70 -28.50
CA ARG A 1095 22.29 24.87 -27.02
C ARG A 1095 21.20 24.04 -26.33
N SER A 1096 21.50 23.54 -25.13
CA SER A 1096 20.70 22.53 -24.42
C SER A 1096 19.52 23.14 -23.66
N TYR A 1097 18.30 23.03 -24.21
CA TYR A 1097 17.06 23.55 -23.63
C TYR A 1097 16.12 22.46 -23.07
N ALA A 1098 16.66 21.53 -22.26
CA ALA A 1098 15.92 20.36 -21.77
C ALA A 1098 14.82 20.63 -20.71
N ALA A 1099 14.35 21.88 -20.53
CA ALA A 1099 13.48 22.26 -19.40
C ALA A 1099 12.36 23.29 -19.71
N ARG A 1100 12.14 23.70 -20.97
CA ARG A 1100 11.14 24.74 -21.34
C ARG A 1100 10.41 24.48 -22.67
N THR A 1101 9.74 23.35 -22.78
CA THR A 1101 9.00 22.95 -23.99
C THR A 1101 7.60 23.56 -24.14
N ASP A 1102 7.06 24.19 -23.09
CA ASP A 1102 5.61 24.34 -22.96
C ASP A 1102 5.01 25.64 -23.54
N PHE A 1103 5.79 26.40 -24.34
CA PHE A 1103 5.36 27.71 -24.87
C PHE A 1103 5.44 27.91 -26.39
N TYR A 1104 5.87 26.89 -27.16
CA TYR A 1104 6.03 26.99 -28.63
C TYR A 1104 5.09 26.06 -29.43
N CYS A 1105 4.01 25.56 -28.83
CA CYS A 1105 2.96 24.80 -29.53
C CYS A 1105 1.73 25.66 -29.89
N LEU A 1106 1.96 26.87 -30.42
CA LEU A 1106 0.93 27.76 -30.96
C LEU A 1106 1.25 28.23 -32.39
N VAL A 1107 1.81 27.31 -33.19
CA VAL A 1107 1.74 27.36 -34.65
C VAL A 1107 0.99 26.11 -35.08
N THR A 1108 -0.15 26.30 -35.75
CA THR A 1108 -0.97 25.21 -36.29
C THR A 1108 -0.47 24.80 -37.68
N ASP A 1109 -0.48 23.50 -37.98
CA ASP A 1109 0.02 22.87 -39.22
C ASP A 1109 -0.77 23.22 -40.51
N GLU A 1110 -1.40 24.40 -40.63
CA GLU A 1110 -2.17 24.80 -41.83
C GLU A 1110 -1.45 25.80 -42.77
N ASP A 1111 -0.22 26.25 -42.46
CA ASP A 1111 0.59 27.11 -43.35
C ASP A 1111 2.09 26.70 -43.40
N VAL A 1112 2.38 25.47 -43.87
CA VAL A 1112 3.72 25.02 -44.38
C VAL A 1112 3.55 24.13 -45.60
#